data_AF-A0A7J4DU87-F1
#
_entry.id   AF-A0A7J4DU87-F1
#
_cell.length_a   1.000
_cell.length_b   1.000
_cell.length_c   1.000
_cell.angle_alpha   90.00
_cell.angle_beta   90.00
_cell.angle_gamma   90.00
#
_symmetry.space_group_name_H-M   'P 1'
#
loop_
_entity.id
_entity.type
_entity.pdbx_description
1 polymer ?
#
loop_
_entity_poly.entity_id
_entity_poly.type
_entity_poly.pdbx_seq_one_letter_code
_entity_poly.pdbx_strand_id
1 'polypeptide(L)'
;IEDERKQVGEYLAKKLEELGFTVEKLYKDFRGAFDIVYGGDPGKCEWHLYTEGWGFTGMTKYDHDTAVAFFSSLYGYLPGWGEASYVNYKPPKEIDDTASKLVKGEYKSVEEYWELYRKLVDLGIRDSVRVFVAWTKDYYIVDPNVVDIIESPKAAPWLVWTYMTMKYVKPEVKFSNRYVYSPGWPWNPVGGFQDFYSALSVRNAIYLPAITSKPTTGEPGWSLFATWKVEKGPVTVPKDAITWDPEKHEWVSAGGKTAKNKVIINYKLLGKLKFHDGTIETIADLLAPIYLIKEWATQAGKDDTKYESALASLYTSFLENFVAVRIVDKTTVEVYTNFSHIDPAIVAQQADIWAGTPLELYFAMEKLVESGEAVFTMSASKASGKPAVHLVSKEQCEKMVKLIEEVLAKKEMPKWVEGLVKLGIITPEEFYQRLENLLKFYEKYGHMLVGNGPFMIESYDAANDVVTLVRVKDYPISPDVVYRQLRKHVAEIKSLAVEELVEAIPGTKIAAVEVKVDGRPATKDDAILYAMLISEEGKVYMLKTEYVVAGVFGVVLPETLPEGSYKLVVYVYPTGYSLPTKKISSIELVAPTTTPTPTTPTTPPATTATTITVTKTVERTVTKTIAQPTTVTTTVTETKTVNVGAGGAAIAGAAIIALIVGLAIGFVVARKKAA
;
A
#
# COMPACT_ATOMS: atom_id res chain seq x y z
N ILE A 1 2.45 -29.90 -0.05
CA ILE A 1 1.91 -28.53 0.01
C ILE A 1 1.81 -28.16 1.47
N GLU A 2 2.78 -27.39 1.96
CA GLU A 2 2.77 -26.84 3.31
C GLU A 2 2.33 -25.38 3.17
N ASP A 3 1.03 -25.16 3.37
CA ASP A 3 0.35 -23.89 3.15
C ASP A 3 -0.92 -23.90 4.01
N GLU A 4 -1.16 -22.84 4.77
CA GLU A 4 -2.37 -22.67 5.59
C GLU A 4 -3.66 -22.78 4.77
N ARG A 5 -3.61 -22.39 3.48
CA ARG A 5 -4.72 -22.50 2.54
C ARG A 5 -5.14 -23.96 2.31
N LYS A 6 -4.20 -24.91 2.43
CA LYS A 6 -4.53 -26.35 2.43
C LYS A 6 -5.46 -26.70 3.58
N GLN A 7 -5.15 -26.24 4.80
CA GLN A 7 -5.94 -26.53 6.00
C GLN A 7 -7.32 -25.87 5.92
N VAL A 8 -7.40 -24.63 5.43
CA VAL A 8 -8.66 -23.93 5.17
C VAL A 8 -9.51 -24.71 4.16
N GLY A 9 -8.91 -25.16 3.05
CA GLY A 9 -9.59 -25.94 2.02
C GLY A 9 -10.09 -27.29 2.53
N GLU A 10 -9.31 -28.00 3.35
CA GLU A 10 -9.72 -29.27 3.97
C GLU A 10 -10.88 -29.09 4.94
N TYR A 11 -10.85 -28.03 5.76
CA TYR A 11 -11.94 -27.70 6.66
C TYR A 11 -13.22 -27.35 5.90
N LEU A 12 -13.13 -26.49 4.88
CA LEU A 12 -14.27 -26.11 4.06
C LEU A 12 -14.87 -27.31 3.33
N ALA A 13 -14.03 -28.14 2.72
CA ALA A 13 -14.48 -29.35 2.05
C ALA A 13 -15.24 -30.28 3.01
N LYS A 14 -14.72 -30.49 4.23
CA LYS A 14 -15.42 -31.27 5.26
C LYS A 14 -16.78 -30.66 5.61
N LYS A 15 -16.89 -29.34 5.73
CA LYS A 15 -18.17 -28.66 6.02
C LYS A 15 -19.17 -28.78 4.86
N LEU A 16 -18.71 -28.74 3.62
CA LEU A 16 -19.56 -28.98 2.45
C LEU A 16 -20.01 -30.45 2.37
N GLU A 17 -19.13 -31.41 2.67
CA GLU A 17 -19.45 -32.84 2.76
C GLU A 17 -20.50 -33.11 3.86
N GLU A 18 -20.38 -32.48 5.04
CA GLU A 18 -21.38 -32.54 6.13
C GLU A 18 -22.75 -31.97 5.72
N LEU A 19 -22.79 -31.03 4.77
CA LEU A 19 -24.01 -30.47 4.19
C LEU A 19 -24.57 -31.31 3.02
N GLY A 20 -23.90 -32.39 2.64
CA GLY A 20 -24.35 -33.32 1.59
C GLY A 20 -23.78 -33.06 0.19
N PHE A 21 -22.81 -32.15 0.04
CA PHE A 21 -22.11 -31.96 -1.23
C PHE A 21 -21.03 -33.05 -1.44
N THR A 22 -20.82 -33.45 -2.69
CA THR A 22 -19.61 -34.20 -3.07
C THR A 22 -18.52 -33.21 -3.45
N VAL A 23 -17.34 -33.30 -2.82
CA VAL A 23 -16.24 -32.35 -3.04
C VAL A 23 -15.02 -33.05 -3.62
N GLU A 24 -14.56 -32.58 -4.78
CA GLU A 24 -13.26 -32.94 -5.34
C GLU A 24 -12.18 -31.96 -4.84
N LYS A 25 -11.10 -32.49 -4.26
CA LYS A 25 -10.01 -31.70 -3.69
C LYS A 25 -8.84 -31.62 -4.68
N LEU A 26 -8.63 -30.46 -5.29
CA LEU A 26 -7.54 -30.21 -6.23
C LEU A 26 -6.30 -29.64 -5.51
N TYR A 27 -5.39 -30.53 -5.10
CA TYR A 27 -4.12 -30.12 -4.48
C TYR A 27 -3.11 -29.67 -5.56
N LYS A 28 -2.72 -28.39 -5.54
CA LYS A 28 -1.74 -27.79 -6.46
C LYS A 28 -0.69 -26.97 -5.72
N ASP A 29 0.50 -26.85 -6.30
CA ASP A 29 1.47 -25.83 -5.87
C ASP A 29 1.04 -24.44 -6.36
N PHE A 30 1.80 -23.39 -6.00
CA PHE A 30 1.46 -22.02 -6.36
C PHE A 30 1.26 -21.83 -7.86
N ARG A 31 2.15 -22.40 -8.69
CA ARG A 31 2.09 -22.20 -10.14
C ARG A 31 0.96 -23.00 -10.78
N GLY A 32 0.76 -24.24 -10.38
CA GLY A 32 -0.34 -25.07 -10.86
C GLY A 32 -1.71 -24.52 -10.49
N ALA A 33 -1.87 -23.94 -9.29
CA ALA A 33 -3.10 -23.26 -8.90
C ALA A 33 -3.31 -21.98 -9.72
N PHE A 34 -2.24 -21.18 -9.90
CA PHE A 34 -2.26 -19.94 -10.67
C PHE A 34 -2.76 -20.18 -12.10
N ASP A 35 -2.22 -21.19 -12.78
CA ASP A 35 -2.54 -21.48 -14.18
C ASP A 35 -4.00 -21.91 -14.37
N ILE A 36 -4.60 -22.57 -13.38
CA ILE A 36 -6.02 -22.98 -13.43
C ILE A 36 -6.96 -21.82 -13.08
N VAL A 37 -6.69 -21.11 -11.96
CA VAL A 37 -7.63 -20.13 -11.41
C VAL A 37 -7.55 -18.79 -12.13
N TYR A 38 -6.34 -18.36 -12.49
CA TYR A 38 -6.08 -17.04 -13.06
C TYR A 38 -5.68 -17.10 -14.54
N GLY A 39 -5.07 -18.20 -14.97
CA GLY A 39 -4.74 -18.45 -16.39
C GLY A 39 -5.80 -19.24 -17.16
N GLY A 40 -6.84 -19.73 -16.49
CA GLY A 40 -7.90 -20.55 -17.08
C GLY A 40 -9.21 -19.78 -17.26
N ASP A 41 -9.98 -20.16 -18.27
CA ASP A 41 -11.35 -19.66 -18.48
C ASP A 41 -12.30 -20.29 -17.45
N PRO A 42 -12.91 -19.50 -16.54
CA PRO A 42 -13.87 -20.01 -15.56
C PRO A 42 -15.06 -20.74 -16.19
N GLY A 43 -15.41 -20.43 -17.44
CA GLY A 43 -16.48 -21.09 -18.19
C GLY A 43 -16.23 -22.58 -18.46
N LYS A 44 -14.99 -23.05 -18.30
CA LYS A 44 -14.64 -24.47 -18.37
C LYS A 44 -14.96 -25.24 -17.09
N CYS A 45 -15.27 -24.54 -15.99
CA CYS A 45 -15.58 -25.12 -14.68
C CYS A 45 -14.51 -26.09 -14.16
N GLU A 46 -13.23 -25.83 -14.44
CA GLU A 46 -12.10 -26.62 -13.91
C GLU A 46 -11.92 -26.45 -12.39
N TRP A 47 -12.59 -25.46 -11.80
CA TRP A 47 -12.65 -25.19 -10.36
C TRP A 47 -13.98 -24.51 -10.01
N HIS A 48 -14.40 -24.64 -8.74
CA HIS A 48 -15.59 -23.97 -8.19
C HIS A 48 -15.27 -23.07 -7.00
N LEU A 49 -14.29 -23.46 -6.18
CA LEU A 49 -13.83 -22.71 -5.01
C LEU A 49 -12.30 -22.75 -4.99
N TYR A 50 -11.69 -21.60 -4.68
CA TYR A 50 -10.25 -21.47 -4.52
C TYR A 50 -9.92 -20.76 -3.20
N THR A 51 -9.00 -21.33 -2.44
CA THR A 51 -8.45 -20.70 -1.24
C THR A 51 -7.41 -19.65 -1.67
N GLU A 52 -7.84 -18.39 -1.71
CA GLU A 52 -7.03 -17.24 -2.09
C GLU A 52 -6.38 -16.56 -0.87
N GLY A 53 -5.27 -15.86 -1.09
CA GLY A 53 -4.62 -15.02 -0.08
C GLY A 53 -4.13 -13.71 -0.71
N TRP A 54 -4.26 -12.60 0.01
CA TRP A 54 -3.83 -11.28 -0.45
C TRP A 54 -2.97 -10.59 0.61
N GLY A 55 -1.86 -10.00 0.19
CA GLY A 55 -0.94 -9.27 1.06
C GLY A 55 -1.12 -7.76 0.94
N PHE A 56 -0.84 -7.04 2.03
CA PHE A 56 -0.70 -5.59 1.99
C PHE A 56 0.75 -5.23 1.65
N THR A 57 0.94 -4.21 0.82
CA THR A 57 2.26 -3.69 0.43
C THR A 57 2.56 -2.32 1.05
N GLY A 58 1.58 -1.73 1.73
CA GLY A 58 1.66 -0.37 2.26
C GLY A 58 0.44 0.00 3.09
N MET A 59 0.59 1.08 3.86
CA MET A 59 -0.52 1.77 4.52
C MET A 59 -1.03 2.86 3.59
N THR A 60 -2.35 2.97 3.41
CA THR A 60 -3.00 4.13 2.76
C THR A 60 -4.16 4.62 3.60
N LYS A 61 -4.38 5.93 3.60
CA LYS A 61 -5.51 6.61 4.27
C LYS A 61 -6.83 6.37 3.53
N TYR A 62 -6.81 6.20 2.21
CA TYR A 62 -7.98 6.08 1.34
C TYR A 62 -7.96 4.74 0.58
N ASP A 63 -8.19 3.64 1.30
CA ASP A 63 -8.05 2.24 0.81
C ASP A 63 -9.30 1.73 0.07
N HIS A 64 -9.75 2.47 -0.96
CA HIS A 64 -10.87 2.01 -1.80
C HIS A 64 -10.44 0.94 -2.81
N ASP A 65 -9.18 0.98 -3.26
CA ASP A 65 -8.64 0.08 -4.29
C ASP A 65 -8.83 -1.39 -3.94
N THR A 66 -8.66 -1.78 -2.67
CA THR A 66 -8.88 -3.15 -2.22
C THR A 66 -10.34 -3.60 -2.42
N ALA A 67 -11.31 -2.74 -2.08
CA ALA A 67 -12.72 -3.07 -2.27
C ALA A 67 -13.12 -3.09 -3.76
N VAL A 68 -12.56 -2.17 -4.55
CA VAL A 68 -12.77 -2.14 -6.01
C VAL A 68 -12.21 -3.41 -6.65
N ALA A 69 -10.97 -3.78 -6.32
CA ALA A 69 -10.34 -5.02 -6.76
C ALA A 69 -11.15 -6.27 -6.36
N PHE A 70 -11.77 -6.23 -5.18
CA PHE A 70 -12.45 -7.41 -4.65
C PHE A 70 -13.87 -7.63 -5.14
N PHE A 71 -14.59 -6.55 -5.44
CA PHE A 71 -16.02 -6.61 -5.73
C PHE A 71 -16.40 -6.11 -7.12
N SER A 72 -15.59 -5.24 -7.74
CA SER A 72 -15.92 -4.57 -9.00
C SER A 72 -15.15 -5.13 -10.19
N SER A 73 -15.77 -5.06 -11.38
CA SER A 73 -15.15 -5.45 -12.64
C SER A 73 -14.11 -4.43 -13.15
N LEU A 74 -14.03 -3.23 -12.55
CA LEU A 74 -13.21 -2.12 -13.04
C LEU A 74 -11.71 -2.43 -13.13
N TYR A 75 -11.18 -3.25 -12.21
CA TYR A 75 -9.78 -3.66 -12.23
C TYR A 75 -9.57 -5.03 -12.89
N GLY A 76 -10.66 -5.74 -13.22
CA GLY A 76 -10.59 -7.07 -13.82
C GLY A 76 -10.08 -8.16 -12.86
N TYR A 77 -10.35 -8.08 -11.55
CA TYR A 77 -9.85 -9.08 -10.56
C TYR A 77 -10.92 -10.08 -10.12
N LEU A 78 -12.09 -10.01 -10.75
CA LEU A 78 -13.16 -10.98 -10.56
C LEU A 78 -12.87 -12.23 -11.41
N PRO A 79 -13.51 -13.38 -11.15
CA PRO A 79 -13.31 -14.60 -11.95
C PRO A 79 -13.41 -14.31 -13.45
N GLY A 80 -12.38 -14.70 -14.21
CA GLY A 80 -12.21 -14.41 -15.63
C GLY A 80 -11.19 -13.32 -15.96
N TRP A 81 -10.73 -12.57 -14.94
CA TRP A 81 -9.64 -11.60 -15.01
C TRP A 81 -9.79 -10.45 -16.02
N GLY A 82 -11.01 -10.20 -16.50
CA GLY A 82 -11.26 -9.23 -17.57
C GLY A 82 -10.72 -9.67 -18.94
N GLU A 83 -10.30 -10.93 -19.08
CA GLU A 83 -9.82 -11.48 -20.34
C GLU A 83 -11.00 -11.60 -21.31
N ALA A 84 -10.91 -10.92 -22.45
CA ALA A 84 -12.02 -10.77 -23.39
C ALA A 84 -12.50 -12.10 -23.97
N SER A 85 -11.62 -13.10 -24.05
CA SER A 85 -11.94 -14.44 -24.55
C SER A 85 -12.56 -15.37 -23.50
N TYR A 86 -12.59 -14.99 -22.21
CA TYR A 86 -13.08 -15.83 -21.12
C TYR A 86 -14.52 -15.50 -20.70
N VAL A 87 -15.17 -16.45 -20.03
CA VAL A 87 -16.39 -16.18 -19.28
C VAL A 87 -16.03 -15.39 -18.02
N ASN A 88 -16.47 -14.15 -17.98
CA ASN A 88 -16.19 -13.23 -16.88
C ASN A 88 -17.37 -13.12 -15.92
N TYR A 89 -17.10 -13.18 -14.62
CA TYR A 89 -18.05 -12.80 -13.59
C TYR A 89 -18.43 -11.32 -13.73
N LYS A 90 -19.73 -11.03 -13.65
CA LYS A 90 -20.25 -9.65 -13.75
C LYS A 90 -20.98 -9.33 -12.46
N PRO A 91 -20.45 -8.40 -11.63
CA PRO A 91 -21.12 -8.01 -10.41
C PRO A 91 -22.39 -7.22 -10.74
N PRO A 92 -23.33 -7.07 -9.79
CA PRO A 92 -24.43 -6.13 -9.90
C PRO A 92 -23.94 -4.74 -10.31
N LYS A 93 -24.66 -4.11 -11.26
CA LYS A 93 -24.28 -2.81 -11.83
C LYS A 93 -24.01 -1.74 -10.77
N GLU A 94 -24.74 -1.78 -9.66
CA GLU A 94 -24.59 -0.81 -8.56
C GLU A 94 -23.20 -0.87 -7.90
N ILE A 95 -22.55 -2.04 -7.87
CA ILE A 95 -21.17 -2.20 -7.38
C ILE A 95 -20.22 -1.44 -8.30
N ASP A 96 -20.28 -1.70 -9.60
CA ASP A 96 -19.43 -1.04 -10.58
C ASP A 96 -19.67 0.48 -10.66
N ASP A 97 -20.92 0.92 -10.55
CA ASP A 97 -21.26 2.35 -10.50
C ASP A 97 -20.68 3.02 -9.25
N THR A 98 -20.78 2.38 -8.08
CA THR A 98 -20.26 2.91 -6.81
C THR A 98 -18.73 2.93 -6.82
N ALA A 99 -18.10 1.85 -7.29
CA ALA A 99 -16.66 1.76 -7.47
C ALA A 99 -16.14 2.82 -8.47
N SER A 100 -16.86 3.06 -9.57
CA SER A 100 -16.48 4.06 -10.58
C SER A 100 -16.42 5.46 -9.99
N LYS A 101 -17.38 5.82 -9.14
CA LYS A 101 -17.38 7.11 -8.44
C LYS A 101 -16.19 7.26 -7.50
N LEU A 102 -15.84 6.22 -6.76
CA LEU A 102 -14.67 6.22 -5.87
C LEU A 102 -13.37 6.40 -6.66
N VAL A 103 -13.14 5.58 -7.68
CA VAL A 103 -11.92 5.60 -8.51
C VAL A 103 -11.74 6.94 -9.24
N LYS A 104 -12.84 7.53 -9.72
CA LYS A 104 -12.79 8.81 -10.45
C LYS A 104 -12.75 10.04 -9.54
N GLY A 105 -12.82 9.87 -8.22
CA GLY A 105 -12.89 11.00 -7.29
C GLY A 105 -14.20 11.79 -7.39
N GLU A 106 -15.31 11.16 -7.80
CA GLU A 106 -16.63 11.79 -7.97
C GLU A 106 -17.38 11.94 -6.64
N TYR A 107 -16.73 12.59 -5.67
CA TYR A 107 -17.27 12.93 -4.35
C TYR A 107 -16.77 14.31 -3.93
N LYS A 108 -17.60 15.03 -3.17
CA LYS A 108 -17.40 16.43 -2.80
C LYS A 108 -16.77 16.61 -1.42
N SER A 109 -16.86 15.59 -0.56
CA SER A 109 -16.33 15.64 0.80
C SER A 109 -15.76 14.31 1.27
N VAL A 110 -15.09 14.33 2.42
CA VAL A 110 -14.54 13.13 3.08
C VAL A 110 -15.68 12.22 3.57
N GLU A 111 -16.78 12.82 4.01
CA GLU A 111 -17.97 12.11 4.47
C GLU A 111 -18.61 11.33 3.31
N GLU A 112 -18.80 11.98 2.16
CA GLU A 112 -19.34 11.34 0.95
C GLU A 112 -18.43 10.19 0.47
N TYR A 113 -17.10 10.37 0.53
CA TYR A 113 -16.16 9.29 0.24
C TYR A 113 -16.40 8.07 1.15
N TRP A 114 -16.50 8.26 2.47
CA TRP A 114 -16.69 7.17 3.41
C TRP A 114 -18.08 6.52 3.29
N GLU A 115 -19.11 7.29 2.93
CA GLU A 115 -20.44 6.75 2.61
C GLU A 115 -20.39 5.84 1.39
N LEU A 116 -19.78 6.30 0.28
CA LEU A 116 -19.59 5.50 -0.94
C LEU A 116 -18.76 4.25 -0.67
N TYR A 117 -17.68 4.35 0.10
CA TYR A 117 -16.84 3.21 0.44
C TYR A 117 -17.58 2.17 1.28
N ARG A 118 -18.30 2.58 2.33
CA ARG A 118 -19.12 1.67 3.13
C ARG A 118 -20.20 1.01 2.29
N LYS A 119 -20.83 1.76 1.39
CA LYS A 119 -21.81 1.22 0.44
C LYS A 119 -21.19 0.14 -0.46
N LEU A 120 -20.02 0.41 -1.04
CA LEU A 120 -19.32 -0.57 -1.89
C LEU A 120 -19.01 -1.85 -1.11
N VAL A 121 -18.51 -1.73 0.12
CA VAL A 121 -18.20 -2.88 0.98
C VAL A 121 -19.46 -3.67 1.35
N ASP A 122 -20.55 -3.01 1.73
CA ASP A 122 -21.84 -3.67 2.05
C ASP A 122 -22.38 -4.43 0.83
N LEU A 123 -22.43 -3.78 -0.34
CA LEU A 123 -22.87 -4.42 -1.58
C LEU A 123 -21.98 -5.62 -1.96
N GLY A 124 -20.67 -5.46 -1.88
CA GLY A 124 -19.70 -6.50 -2.21
C GLY A 124 -19.77 -7.72 -1.30
N ILE A 125 -19.91 -7.50 0.01
CA ILE A 125 -20.10 -8.60 0.97
C ILE A 125 -21.43 -9.32 0.70
N ARG A 126 -22.51 -8.61 0.36
CA ARG A 126 -23.79 -9.24 0.02
C ARG A 126 -23.76 -10.03 -1.29
N ASP A 127 -23.02 -9.55 -2.28
CA ASP A 127 -22.80 -10.26 -3.54
C ASP A 127 -21.92 -11.51 -3.36
N SER A 128 -20.99 -11.48 -2.40
CA SER A 128 -20.25 -12.65 -1.90
C SER A 128 -19.45 -13.44 -2.96
N VAL A 129 -19.00 -12.78 -4.04
CA VAL A 129 -18.03 -13.39 -4.98
C VAL A 129 -16.73 -13.85 -4.29
N ARG A 130 -16.40 -13.22 -3.16
CA ARG A 130 -15.32 -13.61 -2.24
C ARG A 130 -15.86 -13.72 -0.81
N VAL A 131 -15.43 -14.76 -0.09
CA VAL A 131 -15.75 -14.97 1.33
C VAL A 131 -14.48 -14.77 2.17
N PHE A 132 -14.45 -13.72 2.98
CA PHE A 132 -13.29 -13.39 3.80
C PHE A 132 -13.30 -14.19 5.10
N VAL A 133 -12.26 -14.99 5.33
CA VAL A 133 -12.19 -15.92 6.48
C VAL A 133 -11.32 -15.42 7.63
N ALA A 134 -10.22 -14.72 7.33
CA ALA A 134 -9.28 -14.24 8.33
C ALA A 134 -8.48 -13.05 7.82
N TRP A 135 -8.06 -12.20 8.76
CA TRP A 135 -6.95 -11.28 8.58
C TRP A 135 -5.82 -11.74 9.51
N THR A 136 -4.68 -12.12 8.94
CA THR A 136 -3.56 -12.70 9.68
C THR A 136 -2.67 -11.64 10.30
N LYS A 137 -1.97 -12.02 11.37
CA LYS A 137 -0.82 -11.30 11.89
C LYS A 137 0.41 -12.13 11.59
N ASP A 138 1.24 -11.64 10.69
CA ASP A 138 2.46 -12.33 10.29
C ASP A 138 3.61 -11.92 11.21
N TYR A 139 4.39 -12.92 11.64
CA TYR A 139 5.53 -12.71 12.51
C TYR A 139 6.82 -12.89 11.73
N TYR A 140 7.72 -11.91 11.84
CA TYR A 140 9.06 -11.98 11.30
C TYR A 140 10.04 -12.29 12.41
N ILE A 141 10.90 -13.29 12.20
CA ILE A 141 11.96 -13.65 13.13
C ILE A 141 13.20 -12.85 12.74
N VAL A 142 13.72 -12.08 13.69
CA VAL A 142 14.89 -11.22 13.49
C VAL A 142 15.92 -11.54 14.57
N ASP A 143 17.20 -11.62 14.19
CA ASP A 143 18.30 -11.70 15.15
C ASP A 143 18.23 -10.47 16.08
N PRO A 144 18.25 -10.64 17.41
CA PRO A 144 18.07 -9.54 18.36
C PRO A 144 19.17 -8.46 18.28
N ASN A 145 20.31 -8.74 17.62
CA ASN A 145 21.35 -7.74 17.38
C ASN A 145 21.10 -6.90 16.11
N VAL A 146 20.09 -7.23 15.29
CA VAL A 146 19.62 -6.36 14.21
C VAL A 146 18.63 -5.37 14.81
N VAL A 147 19.06 -4.12 14.91
CA VAL A 147 18.30 -3.05 15.57
C VAL A 147 17.90 -1.96 14.56
N ASP A 148 17.07 -1.02 15.01
CA ASP A 148 16.58 0.12 14.23
C ASP A 148 15.77 -0.23 12.97
N ILE A 149 15.11 -1.39 12.95
CA ILE A 149 14.15 -1.75 11.90
C ILE A 149 12.93 -0.83 11.92
N ILE A 150 12.48 -0.40 10.73
CA ILE A 150 11.21 0.33 10.58
C ILE A 150 10.06 -0.65 10.41
N GLU A 151 9.25 -0.78 11.46
CA GLU A 151 8.03 -1.58 11.45
C GLU A 151 6.88 -0.77 10.84
N SER A 152 6.43 -1.13 9.63
CA SER A 152 5.15 -0.64 9.09
C SER A 152 4.00 -1.60 9.44
N PRO A 153 2.90 -1.14 10.06
CA PRO A 153 1.80 -2.03 10.48
C PRO A 153 1.16 -2.89 9.37
N LYS A 154 1.25 -2.48 8.10
CA LYS A 154 0.75 -3.24 6.93
C LYS A 154 1.82 -3.65 5.92
N ALA A 155 3.11 -3.32 6.13
CA ALA A 155 4.15 -3.55 5.11
C ALA A 155 5.54 -3.90 5.67
N ALA A 156 5.68 -4.10 6.98
CA ALA A 156 6.96 -4.37 7.64
C ALA A 156 7.66 -5.64 7.12
N PRO A 157 8.99 -5.76 7.32
CA PRO A 157 9.99 -4.71 7.49
C PRO A 157 10.71 -4.35 6.17
N TRP A 158 10.25 -4.79 5.00
CA TRP A 158 11.00 -4.77 3.74
C TRP A 158 10.95 -3.45 2.96
N LEU A 159 10.76 -2.34 3.66
CA LEU A 159 10.73 -1.02 3.07
C LEU A 159 12.15 -0.49 2.93
N VAL A 160 12.40 0.34 1.90
CA VAL A 160 13.67 1.08 1.71
C VAL A 160 14.17 1.73 3.01
N TRP A 161 13.25 2.20 3.85
CA TRP A 161 13.53 2.87 5.12
C TRP A 161 14.19 1.96 6.16
N THR A 162 13.83 0.67 6.19
CA THR A 162 14.51 -0.32 7.03
C THR A 162 15.94 -0.54 6.54
N TYR A 163 16.16 -0.62 5.24
CA TYR A 163 17.52 -0.72 4.70
C TYR A 163 18.38 0.48 5.12
N MET A 164 17.83 1.70 5.07
CA MET A 164 18.54 2.89 5.53
C MET A 164 18.94 2.83 7.01
N THR A 165 18.03 2.38 7.87
CA THR A 165 18.12 2.53 9.33
C THR A 165 18.73 1.33 10.05
N MET A 166 18.59 0.12 9.51
CA MET A 166 19.01 -1.09 10.20
C MET A 166 20.49 -1.04 10.57
N LYS A 167 20.80 -1.52 11.78
CA LYS A 167 22.17 -1.67 12.26
C LYS A 167 22.37 -3.11 12.71
N TYR A 168 23.56 -3.63 12.45
CA TYR A 168 23.99 -4.94 12.91
C TYR A 168 25.48 -4.90 13.25
N VAL A 169 25.86 -5.63 14.28
CA VAL A 169 27.24 -5.62 14.81
C VAL A 169 28.22 -6.46 13.96
N LYS A 170 27.71 -7.42 13.18
CA LYS A 170 28.52 -8.27 12.28
C LYS A 170 28.53 -7.68 10.86
N PRO A 171 29.46 -8.10 9.99
CA PRO A 171 29.61 -7.51 8.64
C PRO A 171 28.41 -7.68 7.72
N GLU A 172 27.57 -8.71 7.91
CA GLU A 172 26.47 -9.04 7.00
C GLU A 172 25.17 -9.32 7.76
N VAL A 173 24.04 -8.85 7.23
CA VAL A 173 22.70 -9.30 7.63
C VAL A 173 22.19 -10.23 6.54
N LYS A 174 21.75 -11.44 6.91
CA LYS A 174 21.15 -12.40 5.99
C LYS A 174 19.64 -12.34 6.08
N PHE A 175 19.00 -12.16 4.93
CA PHE A 175 17.55 -12.21 4.80
C PHE A 175 17.18 -13.47 4.04
N SER A 176 16.26 -14.26 4.59
CA SER A 176 15.70 -15.40 3.89
C SER A 176 14.33 -15.03 3.38
N ASN A 177 14.07 -15.32 2.12
CA ASN A 177 12.74 -15.28 1.52
C ASN A 177 12.54 -16.56 0.70
N ARG A 178 11.31 -16.87 0.28
CA ARG A 178 11.02 -18.08 -0.50
C ARG A 178 11.78 -18.10 -1.83
N TYR A 179 11.86 -16.95 -2.49
CA TYR A 179 12.60 -16.72 -3.72
C TYR A 179 13.37 -15.40 -3.58
N VAL A 180 14.56 -15.31 -4.18
CA VAL A 180 15.16 -14.02 -4.51
C VAL A 180 14.68 -13.61 -5.89
N TYR A 181 14.83 -14.50 -6.88
CA TYR A 181 14.23 -14.38 -8.19
C TYR A 181 13.11 -15.42 -8.34
N SER A 182 11.87 -14.93 -8.48
CA SER A 182 10.74 -15.78 -8.83
C SER A 182 10.80 -16.12 -10.32
N PRO A 183 10.96 -17.39 -10.75
CA PRO A 183 11.08 -17.74 -12.15
C PRO A 183 9.92 -17.19 -13.01
N GLY A 184 10.26 -16.47 -14.07
CA GLY A 184 9.28 -15.80 -14.94
C GLY A 184 8.93 -14.36 -14.54
N TRP A 185 9.58 -13.79 -13.51
CA TRP A 185 9.38 -12.40 -13.10
C TRP A 185 10.66 -11.56 -13.29
N PRO A 186 10.87 -10.99 -14.47
CA PRO A 186 12.11 -10.32 -14.82
C PRO A 186 12.32 -9.03 -14.01
N TRP A 187 13.57 -8.76 -13.69
CA TRP A 187 14.00 -7.51 -13.06
C TRP A 187 14.28 -6.43 -14.11
N ASN A 188 13.28 -5.58 -14.34
CA ASN A 188 13.41 -4.32 -15.08
C ASN A 188 12.38 -3.31 -14.54
N PRO A 189 12.68 -2.00 -14.55
CA PRO A 189 11.80 -0.98 -13.97
C PRO A 189 10.64 -0.53 -14.87
N VAL A 190 10.49 -1.09 -16.07
CA VAL A 190 9.47 -0.69 -17.07
C VAL A 190 8.25 -1.60 -17.01
N GLY A 191 8.44 -2.91 -17.17
CA GLY A 191 7.38 -3.92 -17.14
C GLY A 191 7.67 -5.09 -16.19
N GLY A 192 8.78 -5.03 -15.44
CA GLY A 192 9.25 -6.08 -14.53
C GLY A 192 9.00 -5.78 -13.04
N PHE A 193 9.74 -6.46 -12.16
CA PHE A 193 9.61 -6.40 -10.69
C PHE A 193 8.18 -6.61 -10.18
N GLN A 194 7.56 -7.62 -10.78
CA GLN A 194 6.15 -7.88 -10.62
C GLN A 194 5.85 -8.89 -9.48
N ASP A 195 6.86 -9.62 -9.02
CA ASP A 195 6.74 -10.51 -7.87
C ASP A 195 7.04 -9.79 -6.54
N PHE A 196 6.34 -10.20 -5.49
CA PHE A 196 6.50 -9.62 -4.15
C PHE A 196 7.90 -9.89 -3.58
N TYR A 197 8.50 -11.03 -3.90
CA TYR A 197 9.76 -11.47 -3.34
C TYR A 197 10.92 -10.54 -3.74
N SER A 198 11.13 -10.36 -5.04
CA SER A 198 12.17 -9.47 -5.55
C SER A 198 11.81 -7.99 -5.37
N ALA A 199 10.52 -7.63 -5.41
CA ALA A 199 10.09 -6.26 -5.15
C ALA A 199 10.45 -5.79 -3.73
N LEU A 200 10.29 -6.67 -2.73
CA LEU A 200 10.57 -6.33 -1.34
C LEU A 200 12.03 -6.52 -0.94
N SER A 201 12.71 -7.54 -1.48
CA SER A 201 14.10 -7.84 -1.11
C SER A 201 15.14 -7.06 -1.94
N VAL A 202 14.87 -6.84 -3.23
CA VAL A 202 15.83 -6.22 -4.16
C VAL A 202 15.39 -4.82 -4.54
N ARG A 203 14.22 -4.66 -5.19
CA ARG A 203 13.75 -3.37 -5.72
C ARG A 203 13.70 -2.29 -4.62
N ASN A 204 13.12 -2.60 -3.47
CA ASN A 204 13.02 -1.66 -2.35
C ASN A 204 14.37 -1.31 -1.72
N ALA A 205 15.42 -2.11 -1.89
CA ALA A 205 16.75 -1.79 -1.40
C ALA A 205 17.50 -0.85 -2.37
N ILE A 206 17.27 -1.03 -3.68
CA ILE A 206 18.02 -0.35 -4.74
C ILE A 206 17.35 0.91 -5.30
N TYR A 207 16.08 1.17 -4.99
CA TYR A 207 15.36 2.36 -5.44
C TYR A 207 14.85 3.20 -4.28
N LEU A 208 15.05 4.52 -4.37
CA LEU A 208 14.53 5.51 -3.44
C LEU A 208 13.22 6.10 -4.00
N PRO A 209 12.07 5.98 -3.31
CA PRO A 209 10.87 6.73 -3.67
C PRO A 209 10.91 8.17 -3.11
N ALA A 210 10.28 9.13 -3.80
CA ALA A 210 10.20 10.52 -3.35
C ALA A 210 8.96 10.82 -2.51
N ILE A 211 7.77 10.84 -3.09
CA ILE A 211 6.52 11.14 -2.39
C ILE A 211 5.72 9.84 -2.20
N THR A 212 5.47 9.48 -0.95
CA THR A 212 4.79 8.22 -0.59
C THR A 212 3.72 8.43 0.46
N SER A 213 2.92 7.39 0.71
CA SER A 213 2.14 7.32 1.95
C SER A 213 3.09 7.01 3.09
N LYS A 214 3.00 7.75 4.20
CA LYS A 214 3.87 7.58 5.35
C LYS A 214 3.75 6.15 5.86
N PRO A 215 4.84 5.36 5.88
CA PRO A 215 4.75 3.92 6.15
C PRO A 215 4.13 3.53 7.49
N THR A 216 4.23 4.41 8.49
CA THR A 216 3.74 4.17 9.84
C THR A 216 2.29 4.59 10.05
N THR A 217 1.79 5.57 9.28
CA THR A 217 0.45 6.13 9.47
C THR A 217 -0.51 5.87 8.30
N GLY A 218 0.01 5.76 7.08
CA GLY A 218 -0.75 5.79 5.84
C GLY A 218 -1.08 7.18 5.32
N GLU A 219 -0.61 8.24 6.00
CA GLU A 219 -0.84 9.63 5.58
C GLU A 219 -0.18 9.90 4.22
N PRO A 220 -0.93 10.40 3.23
CA PRO A 220 -0.39 10.63 1.89
C PRO A 220 0.57 11.82 1.85
N GLY A 221 1.36 11.91 0.77
CA GLY A 221 2.21 13.06 0.48
C GLY A 221 3.46 13.18 1.35
N TRP A 222 3.83 12.14 2.10
CA TRP A 222 5.02 12.13 2.95
C TRP A 222 6.30 11.96 2.11
N SER A 223 7.33 12.76 2.43
CA SER A 223 8.65 12.68 1.80
C SER A 223 9.74 13.14 2.76
N LEU A 224 10.94 12.57 2.60
CA LEU A 224 12.14 13.01 3.30
C LEU A 224 12.88 14.14 2.58
N PHE A 225 12.70 14.28 1.27
CA PHE A 225 13.52 15.17 0.45
C PHE A 225 12.76 15.92 -0.64
N ALA A 226 11.48 15.62 -0.85
CA ALA A 226 10.60 16.39 -1.71
C ALA A 226 9.71 17.33 -0.89
N THR A 227 9.44 18.50 -1.42
CA THR A 227 8.36 19.38 -0.93
C THR A 227 7.45 19.71 -2.08
N TRP A 228 6.15 19.79 -1.83
CA TRP A 228 5.16 20.00 -2.87
C TRP A 228 4.10 21.02 -2.48
N LYS A 229 3.47 21.63 -3.49
CA LYS A 229 2.28 22.49 -3.34
C LYS A 229 1.32 22.19 -4.48
N VAL A 230 0.06 21.92 -4.13
CA VAL A 230 -1.02 21.72 -5.11
C VAL A 230 -1.82 23.01 -5.28
N GLU A 231 -1.97 23.45 -6.51
CA GLU A 231 -2.89 24.52 -6.91
C GLU A 231 -4.05 23.87 -7.67
N LYS A 232 -5.23 23.84 -7.03
CA LYS A 232 -6.45 23.25 -7.59
C LYS A 232 -7.17 24.25 -8.50
N GLY A 233 -7.76 23.74 -9.57
CA GLY A 233 -8.62 24.50 -10.49
C GLY A 233 -8.17 24.34 -11.94
N PRO A 234 -8.99 24.78 -12.90
CA PRO A 234 -8.54 24.82 -14.29
C PRO A 234 -7.30 25.73 -14.37
N VAL A 235 -6.14 25.16 -14.67
CA VAL A 235 -4.89 25.88 -14.86
C VAL A 235 -4.54 25.83 -16.33
N THR A 236 -4.33 27.00 -16.94
CA THR A 236 -3.79 27.09 -18.30
C THR A 236 -2.31 26.70 -18.26
N VAL A 237 -1.96 25.70 -19.07
CA VAL A 237 -0.59 25.20 -19.20
C VAL A 237 0.28 26.25 -19.92
N PRO A 238 1.42 26.68 -19.33
CA PRO A 238 2.35 27.62 -19.94
C PRO A 238 2.99 27.10 -21.23
N LYS A 239 3.48 28.02 -22.07
CA LYS A 239 4.10 27.67 -23.37
C LYS A 239 5.40 26.88 -23.25
N ASP A 240 6.13 27.07 -22.16
CA ASP A 240 7.38 26.38 -21.84
C ASP A 240 7.16 25.04 -21.12
N ALA A 241 5.92 24.64 -20.83
CA ALA A 241 5.62 23.30 -20.38
C ALA A 241 5.66 22.31 -21.56
N ILE A 242 6.29 21.16 -21.33
CA ILE A 242 6.57 20.15 -22.35
C ILE A 242 5.85 18.82 -22.06
N THR A 243 5.61 18.07 -23.12
CA THR A 243 5.21 16.66 -23.09
C THR A 243 5.84 15.94 -24.28
N TRP A 244 5.96 14.61 -24.19
CA TRP A 244 6.30 13.80 -25.34
C TRP A 244 5.07 13.59 -26.24
N ASP A 245 5.26 13.73 -27.55
CA ASP A 245 4.27 13.42 -28.59
C ASP A 245 4.72 12.14 -29.34
N PRO A 246 4.08 10.99 -29.08
CA PRO A 246 4.49 9.72 -29.68
C PRO A 246 4.19 9.63 -31.18
N GLU A 247 3.28 10.44 -31.73
CA GLU A 247 3.01 10.48 -33.18
C GLU A 247 4.10 11.24 -33.95
N LYS A 248 4.74 12.20 -33.28
CA LYS A 248 5.82 13.00 -33.88
C LYS A 248 7.22 12.53 -33.47
N HIS A 249 7.30 11.67 -32.45
CA HIS A 249 8.53 11.28 -31.80
C HIS A 249 9.38 12.48 -31.37
N GLU A 250 8.75 13.47 -30.73
CA GLU A 250 9.43 14.69 -30.28
C GLU A 250 8.87 15.26 -28.96
N TRP A 251 9.69 16.01 -28.24
CA TRP A 251 9.24 16.84 -27.13
C TRP A 251 8.54 18.08 -27.68
N VAL A 252 7.25 18.23 -27.37
CA VAL A 252 6.42 19.35 -27.84
C VAL A 252 5.98 20.24 -26.68
N SER A 253 5.66 21.49 -26.99
CA SER A 253 4.95 22.37 -26.06
C SER A 253 3.53 21.86 -25.81
N ALA A 254 3.13 21.82 -24.54
CA ALA A 254 1.75 21.62 -24.11
C ALA A 254 1.01 22.93 -23.84
N GLY A 255 1.60 24.07 -24.22
CA GLY A 255 1.08 25.41 -23.97
C GLY A 255 -0.34 25.62 -24.49
N GLY A 256 -1.17 26.28 -23.67
CA GLY A 256 -2.56 26.56 -24.00
C GLY A 256 -3.54 25.42 -23.74
N LYS A 257 -3.05 24.21 -23.39
CA LYS A 257 -3.90 23.16 -22.79
C LYS A 257 -4.38 23.59 -21.41
N THR A 258 -5.40 22.89 -20.90
CA THR A 258 -5.91 23.08 -19.53
C THR A 258 -5.65 21.81 -18.72
N ALA A 259 -5.27 21.97 -17.46
CA ALA A 259 -5.18 20.89 -16.47
C ALA A 259 -6.08 21.19 -15.27
N LYS A 260 -6.55 20.17 -14.55
CA LYS A 260 -7.37 20.35 -13.32
C LYS A 260 -6.56 20.77 -12.09
N ASN A 261 -5.28 20.45 -12.07
CA ASN A 261 -4.37 20.79 -10.99
C ASN A 261 -2.97 21.09 -11.55
N LYS A 262 -2.26 21.97 -10.86
CA LYS A 262 -0.81 22.16 -11.01
C LYS A 262 -0.14 21.78 -9.70
N VAL A 263 0.90 20.95 -9.76
CA VAL A 263 1.67 20.52 -8.60
C VAL A 263 3.09 21.03 -8.76
N ILE A 264 3.51 21.94 -7.88
CA ILE A 264 4.90 22.40 -7.81
C ILE A 264 5.64 21.42 -6.91
N ILE A 265 6.68 20.75 -7.42
CA ILE A 265 7.47 19.77 -6.66
C ILE A 265 8.94 20.20 -6.70
N ASN A 266 9.55 20.34 -5.53
CA ASN A 266 11.00 20.53 -5.37
C ASN A 266 11.62 19.25 -4.81
N TYR A 267 12.51 18.63 -5.60
CA TYR A 267 13.29 17.46 -5.22
C TYR A 267 14.70 17.88 -4.77
N LYS A 268 14.91 17.98 -3.46
CA LYS A 268 16.15 18.55 -2.86
C LYS A 268 17.43 17.74 -3.14
N LEU A 269 17.28 16.51 -3.63
CA LEU A 269 18.37 15.58 -3.93
C LEU A 269 18.84 15.62 -5.40
N LEU A 270 18.10 16.25 -6.30
CA LEU A 270 18.59 16.47 -7.67
C LEU A 270 19.89 17.26 -7.64
N GLY A 271 20.89 16.79 -8.39
CA GLY A 271 22.26 17.31 -8.39
C GLY A 271 23.13 16.90 -7.19
N LYS A 272 22.61 16.07 -6.27
CA LYS A 272 23.34 15.61 -5.06
C LYS A 272 23.36 14.10 -4.92
N LEU A 273 22.27 13.42 -5.28
CA LEU A 273 22.20 11.97 -5.30
C LEU A 273 22.89 11.42 -6.55
N LYS A 274 23.55 10.29 -6.40
CA LYS A 274 24.16 9.54 -7.50
C LYS A 274 23.42 8.23 -7.69
N PHE A 275 23.27 7.83 -8.94
CA PHE A 275 22.94 6.46 -9.29
C PHE A 275 24.12 5.54 -8.96
N HIS A 276 23.86 4.23 -8.92
CA HIS A 276 24.86 3.22 -8.55
C HIS A 276 26.03 3.11 -9.54
N ASP A 277 25.86 3.56 -10.78
CA ASP A 277 26.92 3.72 -11.79
C ASP A 277 27.80 4.97 -11.60
N GLY A 278 27.46 5.82 -10.62
CA GLY A 278 28.19 7.04 -10.29
C GLY A 278 27.69 8.29 -11.00
N THR A 279 26.73 8.17 -11.92
CA THR A 279 26.07 9.30 -12.57
C THR A 279 25.30 10.14 -11.56
N ILE A 280 25.37 11.47 -11.67
CA ILE A 280 24.59 12.39 -10.82
C ILE A 280 23.16 12.48 -11.36
N GLU A 281 22.17 12.33 -10.48
CA GLU A 281 20.76 12.42 -10.84
C GLU A 281 20.34 13.87 -11.13
N THR A 282 19.65 14.09 -12.25
CA THR A 282 19.24 15.40 -12.77
C THR A 282 17.79 15.39 -13.26
N ILE A 283 17.29 16.55 -13.74
CA ILE A 283 15.97 16.61 -14.36
C ILE A 283 15.85 15.74 -15.61
N ALA A 284 16.94 15.49 -16.33
CA ALA A 284 16.91 14.61 -17.49
C ALA A 284 16.38 13.21 -17.13
N ASP A 285 16.73 12.71 -15.93
CA ASP A 285 16.31 11.41 -15.42
C ASP A 285 14.82 11.35 -15.10
N LEU A 286 14.20 12.48 -14.70
CA LEU A 286 12.75 12.58 -14.49
C LEU A 286 11.96 12.49 -15.81
N LEU A 287 12.57 12.92 -16.93
CA LEU A 287 11.92 12.96 -18.23
C LEU A 287 12.03 11.64 -19.01
N ALA A 288 13.06 10.83 -18.72
CA ALA A 288 13.26 9.53 -19.34
C ALA A 288 12.05 8.58 -19.20
N PRO A 289 11.45 8.35 -18.01
CA PRO A 289 10.26 7.52 -17.90
C PRO A 289 9.02 8.16 -18.54
N ILE A 290 8.89 9.49 -18.53
CA ILE A 290 7.78 10.18 -19.21
C ILE A 290 7.83 9.90 -20.72
N TYR A 291 9.02 10.04 -21.32
CA TYR A 291 9.27 9.67 -22.71
C TYR A 291 8.89 8.21 -22.95
N LEU A 292 9.53 7.28 -22.21
CA LEU A 292 9.40 5.86 -22.46
C LEU A 292 7.94 5.40 -22.35
N ILE A 293 7.22 5.87 -21.32
CA ILE A 293 5.79 5.56 -21.15
C ILE A 293 4.98 6.13 -22.31
N LYS A 294 5.16 7.41 -22.67
CA LYS A 294 4.37 8.01 -23.75
C LYS A 294 4.62 7.34 -25.10
N GLU A 295 5.87 7.00 -25.40
CA GLU A 295 6.28 6.29 -26.62
C GLU A 295 5.73 4.86 -26.64
N TRP A 296 6.09 4.03 -25.65
CA TRP A 296 5.85 2.58 -25.69
C TRP A 296 4.45 2.14 -25.24
N ALA A 297 3.70 3.03 -24.61
CA ALA A 297 2.36 2.76 -24.06
C ALA A 297 1.25 3.50 -24.84
N THR A 298 1.57 4.24 -25.90
CA THR A 298 0.60 4.88 -26.79
C THR A 298 0.77 4.34 -28.20
N GLN A 299 -0.28 3.81 -28.81
CA GLN A 299 -0.18 3.30 -30.19
C GLN A 299 -0.20 4.47 -31.19
N ALA A 300 0.97 4.83 -31.73
CA ALA A 300 1.17 5.93 -32.68
C ALA A 300 0.95 5.48 -34.13
N GLY A 301 -0.27 5.06 -34.45
CA GLY A 301 -0.63 4.52 -35.76
C GLY A 301 -0.66 2.99 -35.85
N LYS A 302 -1.00 2.46 -37.02
CA LYS A 302 -1.25 1.01 -37.20
C LYS A 302 0.03 0.18 -37.26
N ASP A 303 1.12 0.76 -37.78
CA ASP A 303 2.40 0.09 -38.02
C ASP A 303 3.46 0.49 -36.98
N ASP A 304 3.01 1.00 -35.83
CA ASP A 304 3.88 1.42 -34.74
C ASP A 304 4.61 0.22 -34.14
N THR A 305 5.93 0.21 -34.32
CA THR A 305 6.82 -0.85 -33.80
C THR A 305 7.23 -0.62 -32.35
N LYS A 306 6.93 0.56 -31.80
CA LYS A 306 7.22 0.94 -30.42
C LYS A 306 5.95 0.95 -29.58
N TYR A 307 5.22 -0.16 -29.58
CA TYR A 307 4.00 -0.29 -28.79
C TYR A 307 3.89 -1.65 -28.12
N GLU A 308 3.72 -1.65 -26.79
CA GLU A 308 3.31 -2.81 -26.02
C GLU A 308 1.99 -2.51 -25.30
N SER A 309 0.92 -3.23 -25.66
CA SER A 309 -0.40 -3.02 -25.05
C SER A 309 -0.42 -3.25 -23.54
N ALA A 310 0.42 -4.17 -23.04
CA ALA A 310 0.61 -4.39 -21.61
C ALA A 310 1.16 -3.14 -20.88
N LEU A 311 1.99 -2.33 -21.52
CA LEU A 311 2.44 -1.06 -20.95
C LEU A 311 1.34 0.00 -20.98
N ALA A 312 0.54 0.05 -22.06
CA ALA A 312 -0.64 0.94 -22.14
C ALA A 312 -1.57 0.76 -20.94
N SER A 313 -1.76 -0.49 -20.52
CA SER A 313 -2.55 -0.83 -19.35
C SER A 313 -1.85 -0.63 -18.02
N LEU A 314 -0.55 -0.93 -17.92
CA LEU A 314 0.23 -0.60 -16.72
C LEU A 314 0.14 0.89 -16.38
N TYR A 315 0.24 1.73 -17.41
CA TYR A 315 0.40 3.18 -17.28
C TYR A 315 -0.85 3.97 -17.65
N THR A 316 -2.03 3.34 -17.73
CA THR A 316 -3.29 4.03 -18.11
C THR A 316 -3.55 5.27 -17.25
N SER A 317 -3.42 5.15 -15.93
CA SER A 317 -3.61 6.30 -15.02
C SER A 317 -2.67 7.46 -15.34
N PHE A 318 -1.40 7.18 -15.65
CA PHE A 318 -0.45 8.20 -16.06
C PHE A 318 -0.83 8.81 -17.42
N LEU A 319 -1.16 7.99 -18.41
CA LEU A 319 -1.51 8.44 -19.77
C LEU A 319 -2.74 9.35 -19.78
N GLU A 320 -3.76 9.04 -18.97
CA GLU A 320 -5.00 9.82 -18.85
C GLU A 320 -4.81 11.12 -18.06
N ASN A 321 -3.98 11.09 -17.01
CA ASN A 321 -3.90 12.19 -16.06
C ASN A 321 -2.71 13.13 -16.28
N PHE A 322 -1.57 12.67 -16.79
CA PHE A 322 -0.41 13.52 -17.04
C PHE A 322 -0.65 14.41 -18.27
N VAL A 323 -0.61 15.73 -18.06
CA VAL A 323 -0.80 16.72 -19.13
C VAL A 323 0.54 17.25 -19.64
N ALA A 324 1.41 17.70 -18.74
CA ALA A 324 2.69 18.33 -19.06
C ALA A 324 3.59 18.45 -17.83
N VAL A 325 4.87 18.71 -18.07
CA VAL A 325 5.84 19.14 -17.06
C VAL A 325 6.51 20.43 -17.50
N ARG A 326 6.67 21.38 -16.59
CA ARG A 326 7.48 22.59 -16.79
C ARG A 326 8.65 22.57 -15.83
N ILE A 327 9.83 22.83 -16.36
CA ILE A 327 11.06 22.90 -15.56
C ILE A 327 11.18 24.33 -15.03
N VAL A 328 11.25 24.48 -13.70
CA VAL A 328 11.38 25.79 -13.06
C VAL A 328 12.84 26.12 -12.79
N ASP A 329 13.57 25.16 -12.23
CA ASP A 329 15.01 25.23 -11.96
C ASP A 329 15.59 23.80 -11.92
N LYS A 330 16.84 23.62 -11.48
CA LYS A 330 17.54 22.30 -11.44
C LYS A 330 16.92 21.27 -10.49
N THR A 331 16.06 21.69 -9.57
CA THR A 331 15.46 20.86 -8.52
C THR A 331 13.93 20.93 -8.51
N THR A 332 13.35 21.94 -9.15
CA THR A 332 11.91 22.24 -9.09
C THR A 332 11.24 22.06 -10.45
N VAL A 333 10.11 21.36 -10.44
CA VAL A 333 9.23 21.17 -11.60
C VAL A 333 7.79 21.57 -11.25
N GLU A 334 7.03 21.99 -12.25
CA GLU A 334 5.58 22.08 -12.20
C GLU A 334 4.98 20.94 -13.03
N VAL A 335 4.22 20.05 -12.39
CA VAL A 335 3.51 18.95 -13.05
C VAL A 335 2.04 19.35 -13.21
N TYR A 336 1.54 19.28 -14.43
CA TYR A 336 0.15 19.57 -14.77
C TYR A 336 -0.61 18.27 -14.91
N THR A 337 -1.69 18.12 -14.15
CA THR A 337 -2.45 16.86 -14.09
C THR A 337 -3.97 17.06 -14.10
N ASN A 338 -4.66 16.10 -14.71
CA ASN A 338 -6.12 15.97 -14.66
C ASN A 338 -6.62 15.08 -13.52
N PHE A 339 -5.70 14.46 -12.77
CA PHE A 339 -6.05 13.70 -11.58
C PHE A 339 -6.50 14.66 -10.48
N SER A 340 -7.62 14.36 -9.84
CA SER A 340 -8.20 15.17 -8.76
C SER A 340 -8.57 14.30 -7.58
N HIS A 341 -8.33 14.82 -6.39
CA HIS A 341 -8.75 14.20 -5.13
C HIS A 341 -9.09 15.28 -4.10
N ILE A 342 -9.95 14.98 -3.13
CA ILE A 342 -10.30 15.91 -2.03
C ILE A 342 -9.06 16.27 -1.21
N ASP A 343 -8.23 15.28 -0.90
CA ASP A 343 -6.94 15.45 -0.20
C ASP A 343 -5.84 15.84 -1.21
N PRO A 344 -5.27 17.06 -1.13
CA PRO A 344 -4.21 17.50 -2.05
C PRO A 344 -2.94 16.65 -1.94
N ALA A 345 -2.69 15.98 -0.82
CA ALA A 345 -1.52 15.13 -0.68
C ALA A 345 -1.59 13.87 -1.57
N ILE A 346 -2.80 13.36 -1.85
CA ILE A 346 -3.01 12.29 -2.83
C ILE A 346 -2.76 12.80 -4.26
N VAL A 347 -3.16 14.04 -4.56
CA VAL A 347 -2.87 14.68 -5.86
C VAL A 347 -1.36 14.86 -6.05
N ALA A 348 -0.64 15.29 -5.01
CA ALA A 348 0.80 15.44 -5.06
C ALA A 348 1.53 14.09 -5.23
N GLN A 349 1.09 13.04 -4.52
CA GLN A 349 1.63 11.70 -4.66
C GLN A 349 1.42 11.13 -6.08
N GLN A 350 0.26 11.37 -6.68
CA GLN A 350 -0.03 10.92 -8.05
C GLN A 350 0.71 11.72 -9.12
N ALA A 351 1.05 12.98 -8.84
CA ALA A 351 1.79 13.85 -9.74
C ALA A 351 3.33 13.74 -9.60
N ASP A 352 3.81 12.94 -8.65
CA ASP A 352 5.24 12.65 -8.50
C ASP A 352 5.79 12.01 -9.78
N ILE A 353 6.92 12.54 -10.26
CA ILE A 353 7.63 12.06 -11.45
C ILE A 353 9.06 11.61 -11.13
N TRP A 354 9.38 11.43 -9.85
CA TRP A 354 10.67 10.92 -9.40
C TRP A 354 11.03 9.58 -10.05
N ALA A 355 12.28 9.46 -10.50
CA ALA A 355 12.76 8.29 -11.23
C ALA A 355 13.93 7.63 -10.49
N GLY A 356 13.72 6.39 -10.00
CA GLY A 356 14.78 5.61 -9.37
C GLY A 356 15.84 5.07 -10.33
N THR A 357 15.60 5.16 -11.63
CA THR A 357 16.37 4.52 -12.71
C THR A 357 17.00 5.61 -13.59
N PRO A 358 18.30 5.51 -13.93
CA PRO A 358 18.98 6.53 -14.72
C PRO A 358 18.53 6.54 -16.19
N LEU A 359 18.67 7.70 -16.83
CA LEU A 359 18.38 7.93 -18.25
C LEU A 359 19.07 6.91 -19.17
N GLU A 360 20.36 6.70 -18.96
CA GLU A 360 21.21 5.78 -19.75
C GLU A 360 20.71 4.33 -19.72
N LEU A 361 20.12 3.90 -18.61
CA LEU A 361 19.59 2.54 -18.48
C LEU A 361 18.25 2.41 -19.21
N TYR A 362 17.38 3.42 -19.17
CA TYR A 362 16.18 3.44 -20.03
C TYR A 362 16.55 3.37 -21.51
N PHE A 363 17.57 4.12 -21.93
CA PHE A 363 18.09 4.06 -23.29
C PHE A 363 18.60 2.66 -23.66
N ALA A 364 19.42 2.03 -22.80
CA ALA A 364 19.97 0.71 -23.06
C ALA A 364 18.87 -0.36 -23.20
N MET A 365 17.88 -0.34 -22.32
CA MET A 365 16.73 -1.25 -22.40
C MET A 365 15.91 -1.01 -23.66
N GLU A 366 15.65 0.25 -24.03
CA GLU A 366 14.95 0.57 -25.28
C GLU A 366 15.71 0.02 -26.49
N LYS A 367 17.03 0.21 -26.57
CA LYS A 367 17.84 -0.32 -27.68
C LYS A 367 17.77 -1.84 -27.78
N LEU A 368 17.77 -2.54 -26.65
CA LEU A 368 17.61 -4.00 -26.64
C LEU A 368 16.25 -4.41 -27.21
N VAL A 369 15.17 -3.71 -26.85
CA VAL A 369 13.82 -4.00 -27.37
C VAL A 369 13.69 -3.62 -28.86
N GLU A 370 14.22 -2.46 -29.26
CA GLU A 370 14.24 -2.01 -30.67
C GLU A 370 15.01 -2.99 -31.57
N SER A 371 16.11 -3.58 -31.08
CA SER A 371 16.87 -4.60 -31.82
C SER A 371 16.10 -5.92 -32.00
N GLY A 372 14.97 -6.07 -31.31
CA GLY A 372 14.13 -7.26 -31.36
C GLY A 372 14.62 -8.41 -30.48
N GLU A 373 15.62 -8.19 -29.62
CA GLU A 373 16.22 -9.20 -28.73
C GLU A 373 15.40 -9.47 -27.47
N ALA A 374 14.60 -8.49 -27.04
CA ALA A 374 13.75 -8.60 -25.85
C ALA A 374 12.45 -7.78 -26.01
N VAL A 375 11.59 -7.88 -25.00
CA VAL A 375 10.37 -7.07 -24.82
C VAL A 375 10.28 -6.59 -23.36
N PHE A 376 9.55 -5.53 -23.07
CA PHE A 376 9.51 -4.98 -21.71
C PHE A 376 8.67 -5.83 -20.74
N THR A 377 7.57 -6.39 -21.23
CA THR A 377 6.56 -7.03 -20.38
C THR A 377 6.49 -8.55 -20.56
N MET A 378 6.00 -9.23 -19.53
CA MET A 378 5.75 -10.67 -19.59
C MET A 378 4.63 -11.08 -20.56
N SER A 379 3.62 -10.21 -20.85
CA SER A 379 2.58 -10.55 -21.85
C SER A 379 3.19 -10.51 -23.22
N ALA A 380 3.95 -9.45 -23.51
CA ALA A 380 4.66 -9.36 -24.77
C ALA A 380 5.63 -10.53 -24.93
N SER A 381 6.28 -10.97 -23.85
CA SER A 381 7.18 -12.13 -23.88
C SER A 381 6.45 -13.41 -24.26
N LYS A 382 5.30 -13.69 -23.62
CA LYS A 382 4.46 -14.84 -23.97
C LYS A 382 3.90 -14.76 -25.39
N ALA A 383 3.48 -13.57 -25.82
CA ALA A 383 2.86 -13.37 -27.13
C ALA A 383 3.87 -13.48 -28.29
N SER A 384 5.10 -13.01 -28.09
CA SER A 384 6.13 -12.97 -29.15
C SER A 384 7.12 -14.14 -29.10
N GLY A 385 7.17 -14.88 -27.99
CA GLY A 385 8.19 -15.90 -27.73
C GLY A 385 9.58 -15.33 -27.40
N LYS A 386 9.71 -14.00 -27.29
CA LYS A 386 10.96 -13.32 -26.93
C LYS A 386 11.11 -13.22 -25.41
N PRO A 387 12.34 -13.20 -24.88
CA PRO A 387 12.53 -12.98 -23.45
C PRO A 387 12.12 -11.55 -23.04
N ALA A 388 11.59 -11.40 -21.84
CA ALA A 388 11.42 -10.07 -21.27
C ALA A 388 12.78 -9.49 -20.82
N VAL A 389 12.92 -8.16 -20.80
CA VAL A 389 14.13 -7.47 -20.34
C VAL A 389 14.45 -7.87 -18.90
N HIS A 390 15.64 -8.43 -18.66
CA HIS A 390 16.09 -8.88 -17.36
C HIS A 390 17.52 -8.39 -17.11
N LEU A 391 17.65 -7.36 -16.27
CA LEU A 391 18.87 -6.58 -16.11
C LEU A 391 20.01 -7.27 -15.35
N VAL A 392 19.81 -8.52 -14.93
CA VAL A 392 20.84 -9.41 -14.36
C VAL A 392 21.10 -10.63 -15.25
N SER A 393 20.47 -10.70 -16.44
CA SER A 393 20.80 -11.70 -17.46
C SER A 393 22.11 -11.30 -18.14
N LYS A 394 23.14 -12.13 -17.99
CA LYS A 394 24.44 -11.91 -18.62
C LYS A 394 24.32 -11.74 -20.13
N GLU A 395 23.57 -12.61 -20.80
CA GLU A 395 23.39 -12.57 -22.26
C GLU A 395 22.77 -11.24 -22.72
N GLN A 396 21.70 -10.79 -22.05
CA GLN A 396 21.06 -9.52 -22.42
C GLN A 396 21.94 -8.32 -22.10
N CYS A 397 22.69 -8.35 -21.00
CA CYS A 397 23.64 -7.29 -20.67
C CYS A 397 24.76 -7.20 -21.71
N GLU A 398 25.34 -8.31 -22.15
CA GLU A 398 26.37 -8.33 -23.21
C GLU A 398 25.83 -7.81 -24.56
N LYS A 399 24.56 -8.05 -24.87
CA LYS A 399 23.90 -7.45 -26.05
C LYS A 399 23.74 -5.94 -25.90
N MET A 400 23.29 -5.46 -24.74
CA MET A 400 23.20 -4.03 -24.45
C MET A 400 24.58 -3.35 -24.50
N VAL A 401 25.64 -3.98 -24.01
CA VAL A 401 27.02 -3.47 -24.14
C VAL A 401 27.35 -3.18 -25.60
N LYS A 402 27.17 -4.15 -26.50
CA LYS A 402 27.47 -3.99 -27.92
C LYS A 402 26.67 -2.85 -28.56
N LEU A 403 25.37 -2.76 -28.24
CA LEU A 403 24.51 -1.68 -28.73
C LEU A 403 24.97 -0.30 -28.25
N ILE A 404 25.41 -0.20 -26.98
CA ILE A 404 25.95 1.04 -26.41
C ILE A 404 27.30 1.39 -27.05
N GLU A 405 28.19 0.42 -27.23
CA GLU A 405 29.50 0.62 -27.89
C GLU A 405 29.33 1.12 -29.33
N GLU A 406 28.37 0.58 -30.08
CA GLU A 406 28.04 1.06 -31.42
C GLU A 406 27.56 2.52 -31.40
N VAL A 407 26.70 2.86 -30.44
CA VAL A 407 26.20 4.24 -30.25
C VAL A 407 27.35 5.19 -29.92
N LEU A 408 28.26 4.79 -29.04
CA LEU A 408 29.45 5.58 -28.68
C LEU A 408 30.40 5.76 -29.88
N ALA A 409 30.62 4.70 -30.66
CA ALA A 409 31.50 4.74 -31.83
C ALA A 409 30.92 5.62 -32.96
N LYS A 410 29.61 5.52 -33.21
CA LYS A 410 28.91 6.29 -34.25
C LYS A 410 28.51 7.69 -33.79
N LYS A 411 28.52 7.96 -32.48
CA LYS A 411 27.93 9.15 -31.85
C LYS A 411 26.47 9.35 -32.28
N GLU A 412 25.70 8.26 -32.25
CA GLU A 412 24.30 8.25 -32.68
C GLU A 412 23.38 8.48 -31.47
N MET A 413 22.78 9.67 -31.39
CA MET A 413 21.90 10.04 -30.29
C MET A 413 20.44 9.77 -30.67
N PRO A 414 19.61 9.18 -29.78
CA PRO A 414 18.19 9.01 -30.07
C PRO A 414 17.46 10.37 -30.04
N LYS A 415 16.44 10.52 -30.89
CA LYS A 415 15.67 11.77 -31.05
C LYS A 415 15.16 12.36 -29.73
N TRP A 416 14.73 11.52 -28.79
CA TRP A 416 14.21 11.99 -27.51
C TRP A 416 15.30 12.64 -26.66
N VAL A 417 16.54 12.13 -26.68
CA VAL A 417 17.69 12.76 -26.02
C VAL A 417 18.14 14.00 -26.80
N GLU A 418 18.16 13.98 -28.13
CA GLU A 418 18.43 15.19 -28.92
C GLU A 418 17.45 16.32 -28.58
N GLY A 419 16.19 15.99 -28.34
CA GLY A 419 15.19 16.94 -27.88
C GLY A 419 15.51 17.51 -26.50
N LEU A 420 15.98 16.69 -25.56
CA LEU A 420 16.46 17.16 -24.25
C LEU A 420 17.69 18.08 -24.39
N VAL A 421 18.60 17.78 -25.32
CA VAL A 421 19.74 18.65 -25.65
C VAL A 421 19.27 20.00 -26.19
N LYS A 422 18.32 20.01 -27.14
CA LYS A 422 17.73 21.25 -27.69
C LYS A 422 17.04 22.10 -26.62
N LEU A 423 16.48 21.46 -25.60
CA LEU A 423 15.87 22.11 -24.44
C LEU A 423 16.91 22.58 -23.39
N GLY A 424 18.20 22.27 -23.57
CA GLY A 424 19.27 22.63 -22.62
C GLY A 424 19.21 21.85 -21.31
N ILE A 425 18.58 20.68 -21.29
CA ILE A 425 18.37 19.85 -20.09
C ILE A 425 19.57 18.94 -19.82
N ILE A 426 20.21 18.47 -20.88
CA ILE A 426 21.40 17.63 -20.88
C ILE A 426 22.33 18.08 -22.02
N THR A 427 23.63 17.87 -21.90
CA THR A 427 24.56 18.08 -23.05
C THR A 427 24.85 16.77 -23.78
N PRO A 428 25.25 16.82 -25.06
CA PRO A 428 25.70 15.62 -25.77
C PRO A 428 26.82 14.87 -25.05
N GLU A 429 27.80 15.61 -24.52
CA GLU A 429 28.94 15.03 -23.79
C GLU A 429 28.48 14.33 -22.51
N GLU A 430 27.51 14.92 -21.80
CA GLU A 430 26.93 14.30 -20.61
C GLU A 430 26.22 12.98 -20.96
N PHE A 431 25.43 12.94 -22.04
CA PHE A 431 24.78 11.71 -22.47
C PHE A 431 25.77 10.58 -22.77
N TYR A 432 26.82 10.85 -23.55
CA TYR A 432 27.82 9.82 -23.86
C TYR A 432 28.62 9.41 -22.62
N GLN A 433 28.93 10.35 -21.72
CA GLN A 433 29.61 10.02 -20.47
C GLN A 433 28.77 9.10 -19.58
N ARG A 434 27.45 9.30 -19.56
CA ARG A 434 26.49 8.43 -18.84
C ARG A 434 26.48 7.01 -19.41
N LEU A 435 26.50 6.85 -20.73
CA LEU A 435 26.64 5.54 -21.37
C LEU A 435 27.95 4.84 -20.98
N GLU A 436 29.07 5.56 -20.95
CA GLU A 436 30.35 5.01 -20.47
C GLU A 436 30.30 4.60 -18.99
N ASN A 437 29.58 5.34 -18.14
CA ASN A 437 29.40 4.98 -16.74
C ASN A 437 28.63 3.66 -16.60
N LEU A 438 27.56 3.48 -17.39
CA LEU A 438 26.80 2.23 -17.42
C LEU A 438 27.66 1.04 -17.88
N LEU A 439 28.52 1.23 -18.90
CA LEU A 439 29.47 0.21 -19.32
C LEU A 439 30.46 -0.15 -18.21
N LYS A 440 31.06 0.84 -17.55
CA LYS A 440 31.97 0.63 -16.40
C LYS A 440 31.28 -0.07 -15.23
N PHE A 441 30.01 0.24 -15.00
CA PHE A 441 29.21 -0.43 -13.98
C PHE A 441 29.02 -1.91 -14.32
N TYR A 442 28.65 -2.22 -15.57
CA TYR A 442 28.55 -3.60 -16.04
C TYR A 442 29.88 -4.34 -15.97
N GLU A 443 30.99 -3.75 -16.41
CA GLU A 443 32.33 -4.34 -16.31
C GLU A 443 32.69 -4.73 -14.88
N LYS A 444 32.26 -3.93 -13.90
CA LYS A 444 32.56 -4.14 -12.49
C LYS A 444 31.67 -5.19 -11.83
N TYR A 445 30.36 -5.17 -12.09
CA TYR A 445 29.37 -5.97 -11.34
C TYR A 445 28.68 -7.06 -12.17
N GLY A 446 28.87 -7.08 -13.48
CA GLY A 446 28.31 -8.10 -14.38
C GLY A 446 26.81 -7.99 -14.65
N HIS A 447 26.17 -6.90 -14.23
CA HIS A 447 24.76 -6.62 -14.47
C HIS A 447 24.54 -5.13 -14.77
N MET A 448 23.37 -4.79 -15.32
CA MET A 448 22.99 -3.40 -15.63
C MET A 448 21.85 -2.86 -14.75
N LEU A 449 21.42 -3.61 -13.74
CA LEU A 449 20.42 -3.13 -12.79
C LEU A 449 20.98 -2.02 -11.89
N VAL A 450 20.79 -0.77 -12.32
CA VAL A 450 21.22 0.46 -11.63
C VAL A 450 20.00 1.14 -10.99
N GLY A 451 20.17 1.65 -9.76
CA GLY A 451 19.19 2.49 -9.07
C GLY A 451 19.83 3.65 -8.32
N ASN A 452 19.03 4.35 -7.50
CA ASN A 452 19.46 5.47 -6.65
C ASN A 452 19.21 5.24 -5.14
N GLY A 453 18.88 4.00 -4.77
CA GLY A 453 18.60 3.60 -3.40
C GLY A 453 19.84 3.47 -2.51
N PRO A 454 19.63 3.26 -1.20
CA PRO A 454 20.71 3.18 -0.19
C PRO A 454 21.59 1.94 -0.32
N PHE A 455 21.16 0.94 -1.08
CA PHE A 455 21.92 -0.27 -1.39
C PHE A 455 21.98 -0.45 -2.90
N MET A 456 22.97 -1.22 -3.36
CA MET A 456 23.11 -1.67 -4.74
C MET A 456 23.42 -3.16 -4.76
N ILE A 457 23.17 -3.82 -5.89
CA ILE A 457 23.58 -5.22 -6.08
C ILE A 457 25.09 -5.26 -6.30
N GLU A 458 25.79 -6.06 -5.50
CA GLU A 458 27.20 -6.37 -5.70
C GLU A 458 27.36 -7.61 -6.58
N SER A 459 26.50 -8.62 -6.40
CA SER A 459 26.49 -9.85 -7.18
C SER A 459 25.14 -10.54 -7.12
N TYR A 460 24.81 -11.29 -8.18
CA TYR A 460 23.66 -12.20 -8.21
C TYR A 460 24.10 -13.59 -8.68
N ASP A 461 23.92 -14.58 -7.82
CA ASP A 461 24.15 -16.00 -8.10
C ASP A 461 22.82 -16.67 -8.41
N ALA A 462 22.50 -16.76 -9.71
CA ALA A 462 21.28 -17.39 -10.18
C ALA A 462 21.20 -18.90 -9.91
N ALA A 463 22.34 -19.59 -9.72
CA ALA A 463 22.35 -21.03 -9.49
C ALA A 463 21.91 -21.38 -8.06
N ASN A 464 22.24 -20.51 -7.10
CA ASN A 464 21.88 -20.65 -5.70
C ASN A 464 20.71 -19.75 -5.27
N ASP A 465 20.19 -18.92 -6.18
CA ASP A 465 19.15 -17.90 -5.91
C ASP A 465 19.55 -16.95 -4.78
N VAL A 466 20.77 -16.41 -4.85
CA VAL A 466 21.34 -15.51 -3.84
C VAL A 466 21.72 -14.18 -4.47
N VAL A 467 21.27 -13.08 -3.87
CA VAL A 467 21.70 -11.71 -4.22
C VAL A 467 22.48 -11.11 -3.05
N THR A 468 23.63 -10.51 -3.35
CA THR A 468 24.43 -9.75 -2.39
C THR A 468 24.16 -8.27 -2.60
N LEU A 469 23.70 -7.59 -1.55
CA LEU A 469 23.46 -6.14 -1.55
C LEU A 469 24.52 -5.45 -0.70
N VAL A 470 25.11 -4.37 -1.24
CA VAL A 470 26.09 -3.56 -0.53
C VAL A 470 25.55 -2.15 -0.29
N ARG A 471 25.77 -1.63 0.93
CA ARG A 471 25.35 -0.28 1.33
C ARG A 471 26.17 0.76 0.56
N VAL A 472 25.50 1.77 0.02
CA VAL A 472 26.14 2.95 -0.56
C VAL A 472 26.73 3.80 0.58
N LYS A 473 28.05 4.00 0.58
CA LYS A 473 28.78 4.61 1.71
C LYS A 473 28.37 6.05 2.01
N ASP A 474 28.27 6.89 0.98
CA ASP A 474 28.05 8.33 1.11
C ASP A 474 26.62 8.72 0.74
N TYR A 475 25.63 8.03 1.32
CA TYR A 475 24.22 8.26 1.00
C TYR A 475 23.71 9.58 1.61
N PRO A 476 23.01 10.45 0.85
CA PRO A 476 22.70 11.82 1.28
C PRO A 476 21.58 11.94 2.32
N ILE A 477 20.93 10.83 2.70
CA ILE A 477 19.89 10.80 3.73
C ILE A 477 20.46 10.11 4.98
N SER A 478 20.50 10.83 6.09
CA SER A 478 20.98 10.29 7.38
C SER A 478 20.00 9.24 7.93
N PRO A 479 20.47 8.04 8.33
CA PRO A 479 19.66 7.02 9.01
C PRO A 479 18.90 7.56 10.24
N ASP A 480 19.50 8.45 11.03
CA ASP A 480 18.88 8.99 12.24
C ASP A 480 17.69 9.92 11.94
N VAL A 481 17.70 10.58 10.77
CA VAL A 481 16.53 11.36 10.31
C VAL A 481 15.37 10.44 9.97
N VAL A 482 15.65 9.35 9.25
CA VAL A 482 14.63 8.34 8.88
C VAL A 482 14.06 7.69 10.14
N TYR A 483 14.92 7.22 11.04
CA TYR A 483 14.50 6.56 12.28
C TYR A 483 13.63 7.47 13.14
N ARG A 484 14.01 8.75 13.34
CA ARG A 484 13.19 9.68 14.14
C ARG A 484 11.78 9.90 13.58
N GLN A 485 11.60 9.85 12.25
CA GLN A 485 10.29 10.08 11.63
C GLN A 485 9.41 8.83 11.55
N LEU A 486 10.02 7.64 11.55
CA LEU A 486 9.34 6.37 11.27
C LEU A 486 9.48 5.33 12.39
N ARG A 487 10.15 5.64 13.50
CA ARG A 487 10.25 4.72 14.64
C ARG A 487 8.85 4.36 15.15
N LYS A 488 8.76 3.15 15.70
CA LYS A 488 7.57 2.66 16.37
C LYS A 488 7.24 3.53 17.58
N HIS A 489 5.98 3.88 17.72
CA HIS A 489 5.40 4.43 18.93
C HIS A 489 4.42 3.42 19.52
N VAL A 490 4.43 3.26 20.83
CA VAL A 490 3.59 2.25 21.52
C VAL A 490 2.64 2.94 22.48
N ALA A 491 1.34 2.77 22.24
CA ALA A 491 0.31 3.14 23.20
C ALA A 491 -0.02 1.96 24.12
N GLU A 492 -0.29 2.25 25.39
CA GLU A 492 -0.71 1.27 26.39
C GLU A 492 -1.94 1.79 27.13
N ILE A 493 -2.98 0.96 27.27
CA ILE A 493 -4.12 1.22 28.14
C ILE A 493 -3.82 0.60 29.51
N LYS A 494 -3.47 1.42 30.51
CA LYS A 494 -3.17 0.95 31.86
C LYS A 494 -4.43 0.51 32.60
N SER A 495 -5.49 1.30 32.50
CA SER A 495 -6.78 0.99 33.08
C SER A 495 -7.90 1.54 32.21
N LEU A 496 -9.08 0.93 32.34
CA LEU A 496 -10.33 1.37 31.74
C LEU A 496 -11.37 1.27 32.85
N ALA A 497 -11.66 2.39 33.50
CA ALA A 497 -12.68 2.49 34.54
C ALA A 497 -14.00 2.81 33.83
N VAL A 498 -14.97 1.89 33.92
CA VAL A 498 -16.27 2.00 33.26
C VAL A 498 -17.33 2.11 34.34
N GLU A 499 -18.27 3.04 34.15
CA GLU A 499 -19.48 3.10 34.96
C GLU A 499 -20.39 1.95 34.53
N GLU A 500 -20.73 1.04 35.45
CA GLU A 500 -21.43 -0.21 35.09
C GLU A 500 -22.88 0.02 34.64
N LEU A 501 -23.56 1.00 35.26
CA LEU A 501 -24.95 1.38 35.00
C LEU A 501 -25.04 2.88 34.75
N VAL A 502 -25.46 3.29 33.55
CA VAL A 502 -25.46 4.70 33.14
C VAL A 502 -26.79 5.07 32.49
N GLU A 503 -27.38 6.20 32.90
CA GLU A 503 -28.47 6.80 32.16
C GLU A 503 -28.00 7.25 30.76
N ALA A 504 -28.75 6.90 29.72
CA ALA A 504 -28.41 7.19 28.33
C ALA A 504 -28.62 8.68 27.95
N ILE A 505 -27.96 9.59 28.66
CA ILE A 505 -28.08 11.04 28.49
C ILE A 505 -26.84 11.57 27.74
N PRO A 506 -27.02 12.42 26.70
CA PRO A 506 -25.89 13.03 26.00
C PRO A 506 -25.01 13.85 26.96
N GLY A 507 -23.70 13.76 26.79
CA GLY A 507 -22.73 14.43 27.66
C GLY A 507 -22.35 13.63 28.92
N THR A 508 -23.00 12.50 29.19
CA THR A 508 -22.64 11.65 30.33
C THR A 508 -21.30 10.98 30.09
N LYS A 509 -20.37 11.15 31.02
CA LYS A 509 -19.09 10.43 31.04
C LYS A 509 -19.34 9.00 31.52
N ILE A 510 -19.02 8.03 30.67
CA ILE A 510 -19.28 6.60 30.92
C ILE A 510 -18.02 5.80 31.22
N ALA A 511 -16.85 6.35 30.87
CA ALA A 511 -15.58 5.72 31.21
C ALA A 511 -14.45 6.75 31.34
N ALA A 512 -13.39 6.32 32.05
CA ALA A 512 -12.08 6.96 32.05
C ALA A 512 -11.02 5.94 31.61
N VAL A 513 -10.14 6.37 30.72
CA VAL A 513 -9.07 5.55 30.11
C VAL A 513 -7.74 6.12 30.55
N GLU A 514 -6.92 5.31 31.23
CA GLU A 514 -5.55 5.67 31.54
C GLU A 514 -4.61 5.20 30.43
N VAL A 515 -3.89 6.14 29.81
CA VAL A 515 -3.08 5.92 28.62
C VAL A 515 -1.62 6.31 28.85
N LYS A 516 -0.71 5.44 28.45
CA LYS A 516 0.71 5.79 28.25
C LYS A 516 1.08 5.69 26.78
N VAL A 517 2.00 6.55 26.34
CA VAL A 517 2.67 6.45 25.04
C VAL A 517 4.17 6.44 25.30
N ASP A 518 4.88 5.45 24.76
CA ASP A 518 6.32 5.25 24.96
C ASP A 518 6.75 5.29 26.44
N GLY A 519 5.95 4.64 27.30
CA GLY A 519 6.24 4.50 28.74
C GLY A 519 5.89 5.70 29.63
N ARG A 520 5.49 6.85 29.06
CA ARG A 520 5.08 8.06 29.81
C ARG A 520 3.57 8.33 29.71
N PRO A 521 2.96 9.02 30.70
CA PRO A 521 1.56 9.47 30.58
C PRO A 521 1.34 10.26 29.28
N ALA A 522 0.33 9.88 28.51
CA ALA A 522 0.05 10.50 27.22
C ALA A 522 -0.50 11.93 27.40
N THR A 523 0.06 12.88 26.68
CA THR A 523 -0.53 14.22 26.51
C THR A 523 -1.65 14.17 25.45
N LYS A 524 -2.36 15.29 25.28
CA LYS A 524 -3.43 15.42 24.29
C LYS A 524 -3.00 15.05 22.87
N ASP A 525 -1.77 15.38 22.49
CA ASP A 525 -1.26 15.21 21.12
C ASP A 525 -0.48 13.90 20.93
N ASP A 526 -0.29 13.10 21.99
CA ASP A 526 0.46 11.84 21.93
C ASP A 526 -0.40 10.67 21.45
N ALA A 527 -1.73 10.76 21.57
CA ALA A 527 -2.62 9.65 21.22
C ALA A 527 -3.98 10.12 20.66
N ILE A 528 -4.52 9.33 19.75
CA ILE A 528 -5.88 9.44 19.23
C ILE A 528 -6.70 8.28 19.78
N LEU A 529 -7.82 8.60 20.43
CA LEU A 529 -8.72 7.61 21.00
C LEU A 529 -9.98 7.47 20.15
N TYR A 530 -10.38 6.23 19.90
CA TYR A 530 -11.69 5.91 19.37
C TYR A 530 -12.40 5.01 20.37
N ALA A 531 -13.59 5.41 20.78
CA ALA A 531 -14.44 4.61 21.64
C ALA A 531 -15.78 4.36 20.93
N MET A 532 -16.32 3.16 21.10
CA MET A 532 -17.61 2.77 20.51
C MET A 532 -18.36 1.81 21.43
N LEU A 533 -19.68 1.87 21.40
CA LEU A 533 -20.56 0.83 21.94
C LEU A 533 -21.04 -0.08 20.82
N ILE A 534 -21.06 -1.38 21.07
CA ILE A 534 -21.61 -2.39 20.17
C ILE A 534 -22.76 -3.07 20.89
N SER A 535 -23.98 -3.00 20.33
CA SER A 535 -25.16 -3.68 20.87
C SER A 535 -25.08 -5.21 20.65
N GLU A 536 -25.99 -5.97 21.26
CA GLU A 536 -26.08 -7.42 21.05
C GLU A 536 -26.38 -7.78 19.59
N GLU A 537 -27.15 -6.95 18.88
CA GLU A 537 -27.44 -7.09 17.44
C GLU A 537 -26.27 -6.63 16.55
N GLY A 538 -25.16 -6.17 17.14
CA GLY A 538 -23.97 -5.73 16.41
C GLY A 538 -24.03 -4.30 15.88
N LYS A 539 -25.02 -3.49 16.29
CA LYS A 539 -25.08 -2.07 15.91
C LYS A 539 -23.99 -1.29 16.63
N VAL A 540 -23.24 -0.48 15.89
CA VAL A 540 -22.10 0.29 16.40
C VAL A 540 -22.50 1.76 16.62
N TYR A 541 -22.20 2.28 17.81
CA TYR A 541 -22.39 3.68 18.18
C TYR A 541 -21.04 4.29 18.53
N MET A 542 -20.57 5.27 17.75
CA MET A 542 -19.32 5.97 18.04
C MET A 542 -19.51 6.91 19.22
N LEU A 543 -18.51 6.99 20.10
CA LEU A 543 -18.53 7.82 21.30
C LEU A 543 -17.59 9.02 21.16
N LYS A 544 -17.82 10.06 21.97
CA LYS A 544 -16.89 11.19 22.09
C LYS A 544 -15.79 10.84 23.08
N THR A 545 -14.54 11.21 22.77
CA THR A 545 -13.40 11.07 23.68
C THR A 545 -12.82 12.44 24.00
N GLU A 546 -12.48 12.67 25.26
CA GLU A 546 -12.00 13.97 25.74
C GLU A 546 -10.71 13.82 26.53
N TYR A 547 -9.71 14.65 26.24
CA TYR A 547 -8.52 14.75 27.08
C TYR A 547 -8.88 15.42 28.39
N VAL A 548 -8.59 14.76 29.52
CA VAL A 548 -8.87 15.30 30.86
C VAL A 548 -7.60 15.89 31.46
N VAL A 549 -6.56 15.07 31.56
CA VAL A 549 -5.25 15.42 32.10
C VAL A 549 -4.22 14.44 31.54
N ALA A 550 -2.92 14.72 31.75
CA ALA A 550 -1.86 13.85 31.28
C ALA A 550 -2.09 12.40 31.73
N GLY A 551 -2.19 11.50 30.75
CA GLY A 551 -2.46 10.09 30.92
C GLY A 551 -3.92 9.70 31.13
N VAL A 552 -4.88 10.63 31.14
CA VAL A 552 -6.30 10.30 31.38
C VAL A 552 -7.20 10.93 30.33
N PHE A 553 -8.00 10.08 29.69
CA PHE A 553 -9.02 10.46 28.72
C PHE A 553 -10.41 10.03 29.21
N GLY A 554 -11.43 10.86 29.01
CA GLY A 554 -12.83 10.52 29.25
C GLY A 554 -13.51 9.98 28.01
N VAL A 555 -14.46 9.08 28.19
CA VAL A 555 -15.38 8.62 27.14
C VAL A 555 -16.77 9.10 27.50
N VAL A 556 -17.44 9.74 26.54
CA VAL A 556 -18.69 10.48 26.74
C VAL A 556 -19.73 10.06 25.69
N LEU A 557 -20.97 9.87 26.14
CA LEU A 557 -22.11 9.62 25.25
C LEU A 557 -22.41 10.86 24.40
N PRO A 558 -22.40 10.77 23.05
CA PRO A 558 -22.69 11.93 22.20
C PRO A 558 -24.19 12.20 22.05
N GLU A 559 -25.01 11.16 22.19
CA GLU A 559 -26.47 11.19 22.01
C GLU A 559 -27.15 10.16 22.93
N THR A 560 -28.47 10.23 23.04
CA THR A 560 -29.25 9.21 23.75
C THR A 560 -29.29 7.93 22.94
N LEU A 561 -28.97 6.81 23.59
CA LEU A 561 -28.96 5.48 22.99
C LEU A 561 -30.08 4.62 23.60
N PRO A 562 -30.54 3.56 22.89
CA PRO A 562 -31.48 2.61 23.46
C PRO A 562 -30.95 1.99 24.75
N GLU A 563 -31.83 1.70 25.70
CA GLU A 563 -31.47 0.91 26.87
C GLU A 563 -31.02 -0.50 26.48
N GLY A 564 -30.14 -1.10 27.28
CA GLY A 564 -29.64 -2.45 27.05
C GLY A 564 -28.17 -2.63 27.37
N SER A 565 -27.69 -3.84 27.10
CA SER A 565 -26.30 -4.23 27.29
C SER A 565 -25.45 -3.91 26.06
N TYR A 566 -24.27 -3.32 26.30
CA TYR A 566 -23.33 -2.95 25.25
C TYR A 566 -21.92 -3.41 25.57
N LYS A 567 -21.16 -3.71 24.52
CA LYS A 567 -19.69 -3.83 24.60
C LYS A 567 -19.07 -2.46 24.34
N LEU A 568 -18.39 -1.90 25.33
CA LEU A 568 -17.52 -0.75 25.17
C LEU A 568 -16.18 -1.19 24.60
N VAL A 569 -15.87 -0.75 23.39
CA VAL A 569 -14.58 -0.98 22.73
C VAL A 569 -13.82 0.32 22.65
N VAL A 570 -12.61 0.35 23.22
CA VAL A 570 -11.70 1.49 23.17
C VAL A 570 -10.44 1.10 22.40
N TYR A 571 -10.12 1.89 21.38
CA TYR A 571 -8.86 1.86 20.66
C TYR A 571 -8.05 3.11 20.99
N VAL A 572 -6.76 2.92 21.25
CA VAL A 572 -5.79 4.01 21.45
C VAL A 572 -4.69 3.87 20.41
N TYR A 573 -4.58 4.85 19.52
CA TYR A 573 -3.51 4.96 18.55
C TYR A 573 -2.48 5.98 19.06
N PRO A 574 -1.19 5.63 19.14
CA PRO A 574 -0.17 6.64 19.36
C PRO A 574 0.00 7.53 18.11
N THR A 575 0.17 8.83 18.30
CA THR A 575 0.38 9.77 17.20
C THR A 575 1.61 9.37 16.39
N GLY A 576 1.48 9.34 15.06
CA GLY A 576 2.57 8.95 14.17
C GLY A 576 2.71 7.44 13.91
N TYR A 577 1.85 6.60 14.50
CA TYR A 577 1.90 5.15 14.30
C TYR A 577 0.52 4.46 14.36
N SER A 578 0.14 3.74 13.29
CA SER A 578 -1.23 3.22 13.08
C SER A 578 -1.49 1.81 13.65
N LEU A 579 -0.75 1.39 14.68
CA LEU A 579 -1.05 0.16 15.42
C LEU A 579 -1.68 0.51 16.77
N PRO A 580 -2.98 0.21 16.98
CA PRO A 580 -3.64 0.58 18.22
C PRO A 580 -3.44 -0.46 19.31
N THR A 581 -3.57 -0.01 20.56
CA THR A 581 -3.93 -0.88 21.68
C THR A 581 -5.43 -0.87 21.87
N LYS A 582 -6.02 -2.05 22.08
CA LYS A 582 -7.47 -2.25 22.23
C LYS A 582 -7.80 -2.74 23.63
N LYS A 583 -8.87 -2.21 24.24
CA LYS A 583 -9.52 -2.79 25.43
C LYS A 583 -11.03 -2.86 25.24
N ILE A 584 -11.64 -3.92 25.76
CA ILE A 584 -13.08 -4.16 25.71
C ILE A 584 -13.59 -4.30 27.13
N SER A 585 -14.74 -3.71 27.41
CA SER A 585 -15.52 -3.87 28.64
C SER A 585 -17.00 -4.01 28.30
N SER A 586 -17.82 -4.33 29.30
CA SER A 586 -19.28 -4.26 29.21
C SER A 586 -19.80 -3.01 29.93
N ILE A 587 -20.97 -2.54 29.52
CA ILE A 587 -21.73 -1.44 30.14
C ILE A 587 -23.22 -1.65 29.92
N GLU A 588 -24.04 -1.28 30.90
CA GLU A 588 -25.49 -1.29 30.82
C GLU A 588 -26.04 0.15 30.76
N LEU A 589 -26.83 0.44 29.72
CA LEU A 589 -27.50 1.73 29.57
C LEU A 589 -28.97 1.61 29.99
N VAL A 590 -29.43 2.56 30.79
CA VAL A 590 -30.82 2.66 31.24
C VAL A 590 -31.49 3.93 30.73
N ALA A 591 -32.82 3.89 30.61
CA ALA A 591 -33.61 5.07 30.27
C ALA A 591 -33.36 6.23 31.28
N PRO A 592 -33.32 7.49 30.82
CA PRO A 592 -33.22 8.64 31.70
C PRO A 592 -34.38 8.65 32.71
N THR A 593 -34.10 8.78 34.00
CA THR A 593 -35.19 8.94 34.98
C THR A 593 -35.91 10.26 34.76
N THR A 594 -37.19 10.20 34.38
CA THR A 594 -38.06 11.37 34.41
C THR A 594 -38.39 11.67 35.86
N THR A 595 -37.71 12.66 36.45
CA THR A 595 -38.15 13.19 37.74
C THR A 595 -39.50 13.88 37.51
N PRO A 596 -40.62 13.44 38.12
CA PRO A 596 -41.87 14.16 37.98
C PRO A 596 -41.70 15.56 38.59
N THR A 597 -42.05 16.59 37.82
CA THR A 597 -42.14 17.97 38.29
C THR A 597 -42.90 17.99 39.61
N PRO A 598 -42.38 18.62 40.68
CA PRO A 598 -43.11 18.69 41.94
C PRO A 598 -44.42 19.45 41.69
N THR A 599 -45.55 18.75 41.81
CA THR A 599 -46.86 19.37 41.88
C THR A 599 -46.89 20.25 43.12
N THR A 600 -47.16 21.54 42.91
CA THR A 600 -47.34 22.55 43.95
C THR A 600 -48.34 22.03 45.00
N PRO A 601 -47.99 21.94 46.30
CA PRO A 601 -48.93 21.48 47.31
C PRO A 601 -50.03 22.53 47.48
N THR A 602 -51.28 22.13 47.21
CA THR A 602 -52.46 22.87 47.69
C THR A 602 -52.60 22.60 49.18
N THR A 603 -52.66 23.68 49.95
CA THR A 603 -52.78 23.71 51.42
C THR A 603 -54.01 22.93 51.92
N PRO A 604 -53.85 21.96 52.84
CA PRO A 604 -54.94 21.50 53.69
C PRO A 604 -54.73 21.97 55.16
N PRO A 605 -55.83 22.15 55.91
CA PRO A 605 -55.81 22.81 57.21
C PRO A 605 -55.29 21.93 58.36
N ALA A 606 -55.05 22.60 59.48
CA ALA A 606 -54.23 22.17 60.61
C ALA A 606 -54.75 20.99 61.46
N THR A 607 -53.79 20.14 61.83
CA THR A 607 -53.61 19.34 63.06
C THR A 607 -54.71 18.41 63.57
N THR A 608 -54.33 17.14 63.78
CA THR A 608 -54.36 16.50 65.11
C THR A 608 -53.21 15.49 65.21
N ALA A 609 -52.47 15.51 66.33
CA ALA A 609 -51.31 14.67 66.59
C ALA A 609 -51.72 13.23 66.96
N THR A 610 -50.96 12.24 66.49
CA THR A 610 -50.95 10.89 67.08
C THR A 610 -49.55 10.30 67.00
N THR A 611 -49.06 9.91 68.16
CA THR A 611 -47.74 9.33 68.43
C THR A 611 -47.63 7.94 67.81
N ILE A 612 -46.55 7.66 67.05
CA ILE A 612 -46.18 6.29 66.66
C ILE A 612 -44.71 6.03 67.02
N THR A 613 -44.52 4.95 67.77
CA THR A 613 -43.28 4.40 68.32
C THR A 613 -42.35 3.89 67.22
N VAL A 614 -41.06 4.26 67.27
CA VAL A 614 -40.00 3.74 66.38
C VAL A 614 -39.25 2.60 67.08
N THR A 615 -39.33 1.39 66.54
CA THR A 615 -38.48 0.26 66.92
C THR A 615 -37.20 0.30 66.10
N LYS A 616 -36.04 0.50 66.75
CA LYS A 616 -34.70 0.38 66.14
C LYS A 616 -34.23 -1.08 66.21
N THR A 617 -34.01 -1.70 65.05
CA THR A 617 -33.23 -2.94 64.94
C THR A 617 -31.78 -2.58 64.67
N VAL A 618 -30.86 -3.01 65.54
CA VAL A 618 -29.41 -2.85 65.40
C VAL A 618 -28.85 -4.20 64.97
N GLU A 619 -28.39 -4.32 63.73
CA GLU A 619 -27.59 -5.48 63.30
C GLU A 619 -26.13 -5.30 63.67
N ARG A 620 -25.56 -6.36 64.25
CA ARG A 620 -24.23 -6.43 64.85
C ARG A 620 -23.31 -7.19 63.90
N THR A 621 -22.40 -6.50 63.23
CA THR A 621 -21.37 -7.13 62.39
C THR A 621 -20.28 -7.76 63.26
N VAL A 622 -20.14 -9.08 63.19
CA VAL A 622 -19.05 -9.84 63.84
C VAL A 622 -17.89 -9.96 62.87
N THR A 623 -16.75 -9.36 63.22
CA THR A 623 -15.47 -9.53 62.53
C THR A 623 -14.90 -10.92 62.84
N LYS A 624 -14.60 -11.73 61.81
CA LYS A 624 -13.85 -12.98 61.97
C LYS A 624 -12.57 -12.92 61.14
N THR A 625 -11.45 -12.75 61.83
CA THR A 625 -10.10 -12.86 61.29
C THR A 625 -9.79 -14.33 61.02
N ILE A 626 -9.41 -14.68 59.78
CA ILE A 626 -8.83 -15.99 59.45
C ILE A 626 -7.51 -15.75 58.71
N ALA A 627 -6.48 -16.46 59.19
CA ALA A 627 -5.08 -16.36 58.81
C ALA A 627 -4.79 -16.81 57.37
N GLN A 628 -3.71 -16.25 56.82
CA GLN A 628 -3.10 -16.63 55.54
C GLN A 628 -2.77 -18.13 55.44
N PRO A 629 -2.92 -18.74 54.26
CA PRO A 629 -2.14 -19.91 53.89
C PRO A 629 -0.93 -19.53 53.02
N THR A 630 0.13 -20.24 53.31
CA THR A 630 1.49 -20.24 52.79
C THR A 630 1.57 -20.51 51.28
N THR A 631 2.48 -19.81 50.62
CA THR A 631 2.90 -19.98 49.23
C THR A 631 3.42 -21.41 48.99
N VAL A 632 2.84 -22.12 48.01
CA VAL A 632 3.42 -23.34 47.43
C VAL A 632 3.73 -23.05 45.96
N THR A 633 5.01 -22.91 45.67
CA THR A 633 5.53 -22.79 44.30
C THR A 633 5.40 -24.13 43.60
N THR A 634 4.48 -24.24 42.65
CA THR A 634 4.41 -25.40 41.74
C THR A 634 5.15 -25.05 40.47
N THR A 635 6.34 -25.60 40.30
CA THR A 635 7.09 -25.53 39.04
C THR A 635 6.46 -26.51 38.06
N VAL A 636 5.68 -26.01 37.09
CA VAL A 636 5.24 -26.81 35.95
C VAL A 636 6.32 -26.73 34.89
N THR A 637 7.10 -27.80 34.74
CA THR A 637 7.99 -28.01 33.61
C THR A 637 7.13 -28.39 32.39
N GLU A 638 6.74 -27.40 31.58
CA GLU A 638 6.24 -27.68 30.22
C GLU A 638 7.41 -28.22 29.39
N THR A 639 7.39 -29.52 29.12
CA THR A 639 8.24 -30.11 28.09
C THR A 639 7.57 -29.81 26.74
N LYS A 640 7.95 -28.69 26.12
CA LYS A 640 7.57 -28.42 24.72
C LYS A 640 8.39 -29.31 23.80
N THR A 641 7.75 -30.32 23.23
CA THR A 641 8.26 -31.04 22.07
C THR A 641 8.29 -30.07 20.90
N VAL A 642 9.50 -29.68 20.48
CA VAL A 642 9.72 -28.88 19.27
C VAL A 642 9.47 -29.79 18.07
N ASN A 643 8.30 -29.63 17.43
CA ASN A 643 8.12 -30.08 16.06
C ASN A 643 8.50 -28.92 15.13
N VAL A 644 9.63 -29.08 14.46
CA VAL A 644 10.10 -28.22 13.39
C VAL A 644 9.23 -28.49 12.16
N GLY A 645 8.29 -27.60 11.86
CA GLY A 645 7.45 -27.62 10.66
C GLY A 645 7.66 -26.33 9.87
N ALA A 646 8.09 -26.47 8.62
CA ALA A 646 8.64 -25.43 7.76
C ALA A 646 7.54 -24.69 6.98
N GLY A 647 6.84 -23.75 7.62
CA GLY A 647 5.78 -22.98 6.99
C GLY A 647 6.32 -21.91 6.02
N GLY A 648 6.11 -22.08 4.72
CA GLY A 648 6.26 -21.03 3.73
C GLY A 648 5.56 -21.38 2.43
N ALA A 649 4.63 -20.52 1.95
CA ALA A 649 4.19 -20.37 0.56
C ALA A 649 2.97 -19.43 0.46
N ALA A 650 3.11 -18.25 -0.16
CA ALA A 650 2.11 -17.55 -0.98
C ALA A 650 2.60 -16.11 -1.23
N ILE A 651 1.99 -15.39 -2.20
CA ILE A 651 2.06 -13.92 -2.43
C ILE A 651 2.86 -13.51 -3.69
N ALA A 652 2.12 -13.20 -4.77
CA ALA A 652 2.50 -12.31 -5.88
C ALA A 652 1.22 -11.95 -6.67
N GLY A 653 0.50 -10.90 -6.24
CA GLY A 653 -0.82 -10.54 -6.80
C GLY A 653 -0.93 -9.16 -7.46
N ALA A 654 0.07 -8.28 -7.36
CA ALA A 654 -0.13 -6.86 -7.70
C ALA A 654 0.34 -6.44 -9.09
N ALA A 655 1.01 -7.30 -9.86
CA ALA A 655 1.69 -6.84 -11.07
C ALA A 655 1.28 -7.57 -12.37
N ILE A 656 0.57 -8.69 -12.26
CA ILE A 656 -0.06 -9.41 -13.40
C ILE A 656 -1.07 -8.53 -14.19
N ILE A 657 -1.42 -7.37 -13.65
CA ILE A 657 -2.60 -6.58 -13.99
C ILE A 657 -2.38 -5.63 -15.17
N ALA A 658 -1.16 -5.14 -15.34
CA ALA A 658 -0.78 -4.39 -16.54
C ALA A 658 -0.93 -5.22 -17.83
N LEU A 659 -0.61 -6.50 -17.73
CA LEU A 659 -0.47 -7.41 -18.85
C LEU A 659 -1.80 -7.80 -19.51
N ILE A 660 -2.87 -7.95 -18.71
CA ILE A 660 -4.14 -8.55 -19.14
C ILE A 660 -5.13 -7.47 -19.59
N VAL A 661 -5.16 -6.32 -18.91
CA VAL A 661 -6.00 -5.18 -19.33
C VAL A 661 -5.56 -4.65 -20.71
N GLY A 662 -4.27 -4.80 -21.06
CA GLY A 662 -3.70 -4.31 -22.33
C GLY A 662 -4.18 -5.10 -23.54
N LEU A 663 -4.29 -6.42 -23.39
CA LEU A 663 -4.78 -7.31 -24.44
C LEU A 663 -6.29 -7.13 -24.69
N ALA A 664 -7.06 -6.86 -23.64
CA ALA A 664 -8.51 -6.64 -23.75
C ALA A 664 -8.87 -5.31 -24.44
N ILE A 665 -8.16 -4.21 -24.15
CA ILE A 665 -8.41 -2.91 -24.80
C ILE A 665 -7.96 -2.92 -26.26
N GLY A 666 -6.80 -3.53 -26.57
CA GLY A 666 -6.31 -3.67 -27.94
C GLY A 666 -7.27 -4.42 -28.86
N PHE A 667 -7.95 -5.46 -28.34
CA PHE A 667 -8.91 -6.25 -29.11
C PHE A 667 -10.23 -5.49 -29.38
N VAL A 668 -10.67 -4.64 -28.45
CA VAL A 668 -11.89 -3.81 -28.60
C VAL A 668 -11.68 -2.69 -29.63
N VAL A 669 -10.49 -2.10 -29.70
CA VAL A 669 -10.15 -1.07 -30.69
C VAL A 669 -10.01 -1.67 -32.10
N ALA A 670 -9.47 -2.89 -32.22
CA ALA A 670 -9.37 -3.60 -33.50
C ALA A 670 -10.75 -4.00 -34.06
N ARG A 671 -11.70 -4.43 -33.21
CA ARG A 671 -13.05 -4.81 -33.65
C ARG A 671 -13.94 -3.64 -34.04
N LYS A 672 -13.76 -2.45 -33.44
CA LYS A 672 -14.49 -1.23 -33.86
C LYS A 672 -14.04 -0.66 -35.20
N LYS A 673 -12.90 -1.08 -35.76
CA LYS A 673 -12.44 -0.72 -37.10
C LYS A 673 -12.83 -1.74 -38.19
N ALA A 674 -13.40 -2.88 -37.80
CA ALA A 674 -13.79 -3.97 -38.71
C ALA A 674 -15.32 -4.23 -38.73
N ALA A 675 -16.12 -3.31 -38.18
CA ALA A 675 -17.58 -3.32 -38.22
C ALA A 675 -18.11 -2.02 -38.84
#